data_AF-A0A8J5RQZ9-F1
#
_entry.id   AF-A0A8J5RQZ9-F1
#
_cell.length_a   1.000
_cell.length_b   1.000
_cell.length_c   1.000
_cell.angle_alpha   90.00
_cell.angle_beta   90.00
_cell.angle_gamma   90.00
#
_symmetry.space_group_name_H-M   'P 1'
#
loop_
_entity.id
_entity.type
_entity.pdbx_description
1 polymer ?
#
loop_
_entity_poly.entity_id
_entity_poly.type
_entity_poly.pdbx_seq_one_letter_code
_entity_poly.pdbx_strand_id
1 'polypeptide(L)'
;MPVYSIRGVDVDFPFDAYDCQITYMDRVLESLQQGKNALLESPTGTGKTLCLLCSALAWRRSFGEFLRGGGGGGGGGSQQPPYGSQPSGSQHLGDTASQSSRYPVIIYASRTHSQLRQVIKELKATSYRPKMSVLGSREQMCIHNEVSKLRGRAQNNACHYLCKKRWCRHQNSVTEYMRSNSELGSKPFDIEDLVDIGRTKGPCPYYISREVSKSVDILFAPYNYLIDPGNRRSLTGIPWDNAVLIFDEAHNLESICADAASFDLLPNNLTSCIAEAQECIQLCSVKRSIENSADKQFDPENYAILKALLMALEKKIGELVIDSKELGYTKPGSYIYEFLSELNITSETSKKLIDTIDGASLLLEEGNSAETGPKMKAKATFHVNECQQTSGDALKVLGRRFFLLPSHASAIPAHSPPTPAAAMPVYSIRGVDVDFPFDAYDCQITYMDRVLESLQQGKNALLESPTGTGKTLCLLCSALAWRRSFGEFLRGGGGGGGGGSQQPPYGSQPSGSQHLGDTASQSSRYPVIIYASRTHSQLRQVIKELKATSYRPKMSVLGSREQMCIHNEVSKLRGRAQNNACHYLCKKRWCRHQNSVTEYMRSNSELGSKPFDIEDLVDIGRTKGPCPYYISREVSKSVDILFAPYNYLIDPGNRRSLTGIPWDNAVLIFDEAHNLESICADAASFDLLPNNLTSCIAEAQECIQLCSVKRSIENSADKQFDPENYAILKALLMALEKKIGELVIDSKELGYTKPGSYIYEFLSELNITSETSKKLIDTIDGASLLLEEGNSAETGPKMKAKATVCRLETIRDILDIIFRGGGQNHAKYYRFHVNECQQTSGDALKVLGKASRTLSWWCFNPGLAMEEFLKLGVRSIILTSGTLSPLDSLAMELNM
;
A
#
# COMPACT_ATOMS: atom_id res chain seq x y z
N MET A 1 -19.43 -30.94 18.82
CA MET A 1 -19.76 -29.83 17.91
C MET A 1 -21.26 -29.77 17.84
N PRO A 2 -21.89 -28.64 18.25
CA PRO A 2 -23.33 -28.46 18.08
C PRO A 2 -23.72 -28.56 16.60
N VAL A 3 -24.95 -29.05 16.36
CA VAL A 3 -25.52 -29.20 15.03
C VAL A 3 -26.76 -28.32 14.94
N TYR A 4 -26.79 -27.44 13.94
CA TYR A 4 -27.90 -26.53 13.69
C TYR A 4 -28.62 -26.96 12.42
N SER A 5 -29.88 -27.36 12.52
CA SER A 5 -30.70 -27.65 11.35
C SER A 5 -31.30 -26.36 10.82
N ILE A 6 -30.71 -25.81 9.76
CA ILE A 6 -31.09 -24.52 9.15
C ILE A 6 -31.54 -24.80 7.72
N ARG A 7 -32.78 -24.44 7.37
CA ARG A 7 -33.38 -24.70 6.06
C ARG A 7 -33.24 -26.16 5.57
N GLY A 8 -33.35 -27.12 6.49
CA GLY A 8 -33.20 -28.55 6.20
C GLY A 8 -31.77 -29.01 5.92
N VAL A 9 -30.77 -28.18 6.24
CA VAL A 9 -29.34 -28.51 6.18
C VAL A 9 -28.79 -28.55 7.59
N ASP A 10 -28.17 -29.67 7.95
CA ASP A 10 -27.53 -29.85 9.25
C ASP A 10 -26.10 -29.28 9.23
N VAL A 11 -25.91 -28.15 9.91
CA VAL A 11 -24.64 -27.44 10.00
C VAL A 11 -23.93 -27.82 11.29
N ASP A 12 -22.84 -28.60 11.17
CA ASP A 12 -21.91 -28.88 12.25
C ASP A 12 -21.08 -27.61 12.51
N PHE A 13 -21.23 -27.01 13.69
CA PHE A 13 -20.49 -25.79 14.04
C PHE A 13 -19.48 -26.08 15.17
N PRO A 14 -18.26 -25.51 15.14
CA PRO A 14 -17.21 -25.88 16.09
C PRO A 14 -17.48 -25.43 17.54
N PHE A 15 -18.37 -24.45 17.73
CA PHE A 15 -18.79 -23.89 19.03
C PHE A 15 -20.28 -23.56 19.00
N ASP A 16 -20.85 -23.15 20.13
CA ASP A 16 -22.25 -22.71 20.18
C ASP A 16 -22.42 -21.40 19.37
N ALA A 17 -23.22 -21.47 18.30
CA ALA A 17 -23.47 -20.37 17.38
C ALA A 17 -24.37 -19.30 17.99
N TYR A 18 -24.03 -18.03 17.78
CA TYR A 18 -24.87 -16.89 18.16
C TYR A 18 -26.05 -16.70 17.20
N ASP A 19 -27.12 -16.03 17.63
CA ASP A 19 -28.29 -15.75 16.79
C ASP A 19 -27.91 -15.03 15.49
N CYS A 20 -26.95 -14.10 15.54
CA CYS A 20 -26.46 -13.41 14.35
C CYS A 20 -25.69 -14.36 13.40
N GLN A 21 -25.00 -15.37 13.93
CA GLN A 21 -24.30 -16.38 13.14
C GLN A 21 -25.29 -17.36 12.52
N ILE A 22 -26.32 -17.77 13.27
CA ILE A 22 -27.43 -18.59 12.74
C ILE A 22 -28.14 -17.83 11.63
N THR A 23 -28.43 -16.54 11.84
CA THR A 23 -29.02 -15.67 10.82
C THR A 23 -28.12 -15.56 9.59
N TYR A 24 -26.81 -15.39 9.78
CA TYR A 24 -25.85 -15.32 8.68
C TYR A 24 -25.80 -16.64 7.90
N MET A 25 -25.71 -17.79 8.60
CA MET A 25 -25.76 -19.13 8.01
C MET A 25 -27.08 -19.36 7.27
N ASP A 26 -28.22 -18.90 7.80
CA ASP A 26 -29.52 -18.94 7.11
C ASP A 26 -29.49 -18.19 5.79
N ARG A 27 -28.91 -16.97 5.76
CA ARG A 27 -28.78 -16.17 4.52
C ARG A 27 -27.84 -16.80 3.51
N VAL A 28 -26.73 -17.40 3.96
CA VAL A 28 -25.85 -18.16 3.06
C VAL A 28 -26.62 -19.34 2.47
N LEU A 29 -27.27 -20.17 3.30
CA LEU A 29 -28.02 -21.34 2.84
C LEU A 29 -29.19 -20.96 1.92
N GLU A 30 -29.90 -19.88 2.22
CA GLU A 30 -30.94 -19.31 1.37
C GLU A 30 -30.41 -19.00 -0.03
N SER A 31 -29.28 -18.29 -0.12
CA SER A 31 -28.68 -17.93 -1.40
C SER A 31 -28.23 -19.15 -2.20
N LEU A 32 -27.63 -20.14 -1.54
CA LEU A 32 -27.15 -21.38 -2.15
C LEU A 32 -28.32 -22.24 -2.66
N GLN A 33 -29.36 -22.43 -1.85
CA GLN A 33 -30.55 -23.21 -2.24
C GLN A 33 -31.36 -22.54 -3.36
N GLN A 34 -31.41 -21.22 -3.39
CA GLN A 34 -32.12 -20.47 -4.45
C GLN A 34 -31.28 -20.29 -5.72
N GLY A 35 -29.98 -20.64 -5.70
CA GLY A 35 -29.07 -20.38 -6.81
C GLY A 35 -28.91 -18.88 -7.13
N LYS A 36 -28.93 -18.02 -6.10
CA LYS A 36 -28.85 -16.55 -6.25
C LYS A 36 -27.52 -16.02 -5.75
N ASN A 37 -27.07 -14.92 -6.36
CA ASN A 37 -25.97 -14.12 -5.82
C ASN A 37 -26.41 -13.41 -4.54
N ALA A 38 -25.52 -13.34 -3.55
CA ALA A 38 -25.77 -12.66 -2.29
C ALA A 38 -24.62 -11.70 -1.93
N LEU A 39 -24.98 -10.49 -1.50
CA LEU A 39 -24.07 -9.55 -0.86
C LEU A 39 -24.37 -9.57 0.64
N LEU A 40 -23.50 -10.22 1.40
CA LEU A 40 -23.69 -10.44 2.83
C LEU A 40 -22.76 -9.55 3.63
N GLU A 41 -23.34 -8.53 4.27
CA GLU A 41 -22.64 -7.71 5.24
C GLU A 41 -22.77 -8.33 6.63
N SER A 42 -21.70 -8.27 7.41
CA SER A 42 -21.73 -8.61 8.83
C SER A 42 -20.69 -7.76 9.56
N PRO A 43 -20.81 -7.51 10.86
CA PRO A 43 -19.74 -6.91 11.65
C PRO A 43 -18.50 -7.84 11.70
N THR A 44 -17.30 -7.27 11.67
CA THR A 44 -16.05 -8.03 11.80
C THR A 44 -15.94 -8.66 13.21
N GLY A 45 -15.26 -9.80 13.35
CA GLY A 45 -15.15 -10.53 14.63
C GLY A 45 -16.33 -11.45 14.99
N THR A 46 -17.41 -11.48 14.21
CA THR A 46 -18.59 -12.34 14.44
C THR A 46 -18.42 -13.79 13.95
N GLY A 47 -17.22 -14.21 13.56
CA GLY A 47 -16.97 -15.54 13.01
C GLY A 47 -17.48 -15.76 11.59
N LYS A 48 -17.61 -14.70 10.77
CA LYS A 48 -18.12 -14.77 9.39
C LYS A 48 -17.49 -15.87 8.56
N THR A 49 -16.16 -15.98 8.61
CA THR A 49 -15.38 -16.98 7.88
C THR A 49 -15.84 -18.39 8.23
N LEU A 50 -15.96 -18.69 9.53
CA LEU A 50 -16.51 -19.97 9.99
C LEU A 50 -17.97 -20.17 9.64
N CYS A 51 -18.84 -19.16 9.80
CA CYS A 51 -20.25 -19.26 9.41
C CYS A 51 -20.37 -19.61 7.93
N LEU A 52 -19.70 -18.84 7.08
CA LEU A 52 -19.66 -18.98 5.62
C LEU A 52 -19.13 -20.36 5.22
N LEU A 53 -17.99 -20.76 5.79
CA LEU A 53 -17.33 -22.03 5.51
C LEU A 53 -18.19 -23.22 5.96
N CYS A 54 -18.71 -23.21 7.18
CA CYS A 54 -19.54 -24.30 7.71
C CYS A 54 -20.86 -24.41 6.97
N SER A 55 -21.57 -23.30 6.72
CA SER A 55 -22.83 -23.34 5.97
C SER A 55 -22.63 -23.82 4.53
N ALA A 56 -21.56 -23.38 3.85
CA ALA A 56 -21.28 -23.81 2.48
C ALA A 56 -20.87 -25.29 2.43
N LEU A 57 -20.04 -25.75 3.36
CA LEU A 57 -19.61 -27.15 3.45
C LEU A 57 -20.76 -28.08 3.88
N ALA A 58 -21.62 -27.66 4.81
CA ALA A 58 -22.84 -28.39 5.18
C ALA A 58 -23.77 -28.55 3.98
N TRP A 59 -24.01 -27.44 3.27
CA TRP A 59 -24.81 -27.44 2.05
C TRP A 59 -24.23 -28.37 1.00
N ARG A 60 -22.91 -28.34 0.77
CA ARG A 60 -22.26 -29.28 -0.15
C ARG A 60 -22.42 -30.73 0.34
N ARG A 61 -22.23 -31.01 1.63
CA ARG A 61 -22.35 -32.35 2.21
C ARG A 61 -23.77 -32.92 2.07
N SER A 62 -24.80 -32.07 2.05
CA SER A 62 -26.21 -32.52 1.91
C SER A 62 -26.49 -33.25 0.59
N PHE A 63 -25.68 -33.00 -0.46
CA PHE A 63 -25.78 -33.74 -1.73
C PHE A 63 -25.07 -35.10 -1.70
N GLY A 64 -24.18 -35.33 -0.74
CA GLY A 64 -23.39 -36.55 -0.58
C GLY A 64 -22.08 -36.31 0.16
N GLU A 65 -21.48 -37.39 0.66
CA GLU A 65 -20.20 -37.36 1.37
C GLU A 65 -19.07 -36.67 0.56
N PHE A 66 -18.08 -36.13 1.29
CA PHE A 66 -16.91 -35.50 0.68
C PHE A 66 -16.05 -36.52 -0.07
N LEU A 67 -15.30 -36.04 -1.06
CA LEU A 67 -14.43 -36.87 -1.88
C LEU A 67 -13.31 -37.48 -1.03
N ARG A 68 -13.06 -38.79 -1.21
CA ARG A 68 -11.89 -39.51 -0.69
C ARG A 68 -11.12 -40.15 -1.85
N GLY A 69 -9.81 -40.38 -1.69
CA GLY A 69 -8.87 -40.79 -2.75
C GLY A 69 -9.41 -41.89 -3.69
N GLY A 70 -9.20 -41.69 -5.00
CA GLY A 70 -10.03 -42.27 -6.06
C GLY A 70 -9.96 -43.79 -6.30
N GLY A 71 -11.10 -44.32 -6.73
CA GLY A 71 -11.27 -45.63 -7.37
C GLY A 71 -12.76 -45.91 -7.57
N GLY A 72 -13.26 -45.88 -8.82
CA GLY A 72 -14.64 -46.22 -9.12
C GLY A 72 -14.97 -47.68 -8.78
N GLY A 73 -16.18 -47.91 -8.25
CA GLY A 73 -16.71 -49.26 -8.04
C GLY A 73 -17.82 -49.34 -6.98
N GLY A 74 -19.08 -49.27 -7.43
CA GLY A 74 -20.25 -50.00 -6.90
C GLY A 74 -20.66 -49.86 -5.43
N GLY A 75 -21.89 -49.37 -5.19
CA GLY A 75 -22.61 -49.66 -3.95
C GLY A 75 -23.74 -48.69 -3.58
N GLY A 76 -24.94 -48.98 -4.11
CA GLY A 76 -26.30 -48.65 -3.61
C GLY A 76 -26.56 -47.56 -2.57
N GLY A 77 -27.49 -46.66 -2.91
CA GLY A 77 -28.19 -45.78 -1.97
C GLY A 77 -29.02 -44.73 -2.70
N SER A 78 -30.18 -45.12 -3.21
CA SER A 78 -31.17 -44.23 -3.80
C SER A 78 -31.79 -43.31 -2.75
N GLN A 79 -31.45 -42.02 -2.78
CA GLN A 79 -32.33 -40.95 -2.31
C GLN A 79 -32.33 -39.84 -3.36
N GLN A 80 -33.52 -39.56 -3.88
CA GLN A 80 -33.79 -38.45 -4.78
C GLN A 80 -33.48 -37.12 -4.06
N PRO A 81 -33.02 -36.07 -4.77
CA PRO A 81 -32.97 -34.74 -4.18
C PRO A 81 -34.40 -34.21 -3.97
N PRO A 82 -34.76 -33.69 -2.79
CA PRO A 82 -35.91 -32.81 -2.69
C PRO A 82 -35.53 -31.44 -3.26
N TYR A 83 -36.52 -30.77 -3.86
CA TYR A 83 -36.48 -29.45 -4.50
C TYR A 83 -36.12 -29.44 -5.99
N GLY A 84 -37.20 -29.40 -6.79
CA GLY A 84 -37.15 -29.24 -8.24
C GLY A 84 -37.03 -27.79 -8.67
N SER A 85 -36.31 -27.58 -9.77
CA SER A 85 -36.58 -26.56 -10.78
C SER A 85 -35.81 -26.93 -12.04
N GLN A 86 -36.49 -27.49 -13.05
CA GLN A 86 -35.95 -27.54 -14.41
C GLN A 86 -36.15 -26.18 -15.07
N PRO A 87 -35.14 -25.62 -15.77
CA PRO A 87 -35.38 -24.64 -16.82
C PRO A 87 -35.51 -25.37 -18.16
N SER A 88 -36.65 -25.18 -18.80
CA SER A 88 -36.92 -25.65 -20.16
C SER A 88 -36.29 -24.72 -21.20
N GLY A 89 -35.53 -25.27 -22.14
CA GLY A 89 -35.35 -24.71 -23.49
C GLY A 89 -33.93 -24.26 -23.87
N SER A 90 -33.20 -25.10 -24.61
CA SER A 90 -32.85 -24.84 -26.02
C SER A 90 -32.10 -26.04 -26.62
N GLN A 91 -32.32 -26.28 -27.92
CA GLN A 91 -31.91 -27.45 -28.67
C GLN A 91 -30.50 -27.32 -29.28
N HIS A 92 -29.80 -28.47 -29.34
CA HIS A 92 -28.70 -28.86 -30.25
C HIS A 92 -27.38 -28.06 -30.30
N LEU A 93 -26.27 -28.74 -29.93
CA LEU A 93 -25.18 -29.16 -30.84
C LEU A 93 -23.99 -29.82 -30.08
N GLY A 94 -23.58 -31.01 -30.53
CA GLY A 94 -22.17 -31.43 -30.63
C GLY A 94 -21.46 -32.01 -29.39
N ASP A 95 -21.21 -33.31 -29.43
CA ASP A 95 -20.47 -34.13 -28.46
C ASP A 95 -19.05 -33.64 -28.12
N THR A 96 -18.76 -33.49 -26.82
CA THR A 96 -17.61 -34.03 -26.05
C THR A 96 -17.56 -33.39 -24.65
N ALA A 97 -18.60 -33.61 -23.84
CA ALA A 97 -18.60 -33.15 -22.45
C ALA A 97 -17.81 -34.15 -21.57
N SER A 98 -16.62 -33.75 -21.15
CA SER A 98 -15.89 -34.37 -20.05
C SER A 98 -16.80 -34.51 -18.82
N GLN A 99 -16.88 -35.70 -18.24
CA GLN A 99 -17.66 -36.04 -17.05
C GLN A 99 -17.50 -34.97 -15.94
N SER A 100 -18.47 -34.06 -15.81
CA SER A 100 -18.51 -33.06 -14.75
C SER A 100 -18.81 -33.73 -13.41
N SER A 101 -18.23 -33.24 -12.32
CA SER A 101 -18.45 -33.84 -10.99
C SER A 101 -19.93 -33.76 -10.63
N ARG A 102 -20.48 -34.88 -10.15
CA ARG A 102 -21.87 -35.01 -9.69
C ARG A 102 -22.30 -33.94 -8.68
N TYR A 103 -21.34 -33.37 -7.95
CA TYR A 103 -21.60 -32.44 -6.85
C TYR A 103 -20.95 -31.06 -7.07
N PRO A 104 -21.51 -30.00 -6.47
CA PRO A 104 -20.96 -28.66 -6.58
C PRO A 104 -19.55 -28.53 -6.00
N VAL A 105 -18.74 -27.63 -6.57
CA VAL A 105 -17.41 -27.27 -6.05
C VAL A 105 -17.46 -25.89 -5.40
N ILE A 106 -16.96 -25.78 -4.17
CA ILE A 106 -16.84 -24.48 -3.49
C ILE A 106 -15.49 -23.87 -3.83
N ILE A 107 -15.47 -22.62 -4.27
CA ILE A 107 -14.25 -21.88 -4.52
C ILE A 107 -14.21 -20.72 -3.54
N TYR A 108 -13.32 -20.81 -2.56
CA TYR A 108 -13.12 -19.81 -1.53
C TYR A 108 -11.97 -18.89 -1.92
N ALA A 109 -12.30 -17.63 -2.19
CA ALA A 109 -11.33 -16.64 -2.60
C ALA A 109 -11.17 -15.52 -1.59
N SER A 110 -9.91 -15.11 -1.42
CA SER A 110 -9.52 -14.00 -0.55
C SER A 110 -8.46 -13.14 -1.24
N ARG A 111 -8.16 -11.98 -0.67
CA ARG A 111 -7.20 -11.03 -1.27
C ARG A 111 -5.76 -11.55 -1.20
N THR A 112 -5.39 -12.23 -0.11
CA THR A 112 -4.00 -12.65 0.15
C THR A 112 -3.89 -14.10 0.59
N HIS A 113 -2.71 -14.70 0.42
CA HIS A 113 -2.43 -16.05 0.91
C HIS A 113 -2.42 -16.14 2.44
N SER A 114 -2.01 -15.08 3.15
CA SER A 114 -2.05 -15.05 4.62
C SER A 114 -3.48 -15.19 5.15
N GLN A 115 -4.44 -14.53 4.49
CA GLN A 115 -5.86 -14.71 4.81
C GLN A 115 -6.34 -16.14 4.52
N LEU A 116 -6.00 -16.70 3.35
CA LEU A 116 -6.35 -18.10 3.05
C LEU A 116 -5.76 -19.07 4.08
N ARG A 117 -4.52 -18.85 4.53
CA ARG A 117 -3.88 -19.64 5.59
C ARG A 117 -4.68 -19.60 6.88
N GLN A 118 -5.21 -18.43 7.25
CA GLN A 118 -6.09 -18.29 8.41
C GLN A 118 -7.39 -19.08 8.23
N VAL A 119 -8.06 -19.00 7.07
CA VAL A 119 -9.28 -19.79 6.79
C VAL A 119 -9.01 -21.28 6.85
N ILE A 120 -7.87 -21.75 6.34
CA ILE A 120 -7.47 -23.17 6.41
C ILE A 120 -7.22 -23.59 7.86
N LYS A 121 -6.64 -22.73 8.69
CA LYS A 121 -6.47 -22.98 10.13
C LYS A 121 -7.83 -23.11 10.83
N GLU A 122 -8.81 -22.30 10.44
CA GLU A 122 -10.19 -22.41 10.94
C GLU A 122 -10.87 -23.70 10.44
N LEU A 123 -10.68 -24.09 9.17
CA LEU A 123 -11.15 -25.38 8.64
C LEU A 123 -10.61 -26.56 9.46
N LYS A 124 -9.32 -26.52 9.85
CA LYS A 124 -8.69 -27.54 10.72
C LYS A 124 -9.42 -27.69 12.06
N ALA A 125 -10.08 -26.65 12.56
CA ALA A 125 -10.83 -26.66 13.82
C ALA A 125 -12.28 -27.19 13.68
N THR A 126 -12.77 -27.45 12.47
CA THR A 126 -14.14 -27.99 12.23
C THR A 126 -14.15 -29.54 12.14
N SER A 127 -15.34 -30.15 12.12
CA SER A 127 -15.53 -31.58 11.82
C SER A 127 -15.43 -31.88 10.31
N TYR A 128 -15.57 -30.86 9.46
CA TYR A 128 -15.57 -31.02 8.01
C TYR A 128 -14.19 -31.46 7.50
N ARG A 129 -14.18 -32.48 6.65
CA ARG A 129 -12.99 -32.98 5.95
C ARG A 129 -13.23 -33.02 4.44
N PRO A 130 -13.50 -31.85 3.82
CA PRO A 130 -13.62 -31.77 2.37
C PRO A 130 -12.28 -32.12 1.74
N LYS A 131 -12.29 -32.73 0.56
CA LYS A 131 -11.08 -32.78 -0.25
C LYS A 131 -10.74 -31.38 -0.70
N MET A 132 -9.60 -30.86 -0.29
CA MET A 132 -9.21 -29.47 -0.56
C MET A 132 -7.90 -29.34 -1.32
N SER A 133 -7.76 -28.20 -2.02
CA SER A 133 -6.50 -27.70 -2.54
C SER A 133 -6.37 -26.20 -2.27
N VAL A 134 -5.14 -25.72 -2.18
CA VAL A 134 -4.82 -24.29 -2.14
C VAL A 134 -3.88 -23.95 -3.28
N LEU A 135 -4.24 -22.94 -4.06
CA LEU A 135 -3.42 -22.44 -5.15
C LEU A 135 -2.41 -21.41 -4.63
N GLY A 136 -1.30 -21.28 -5.34
CA GLY A 136 -0.26 -20.28 -5.07
C GLY A 136 0.65 -20.08 -6.26
N SER A 137 1.48 -19.04 -6.19
CA SER A 137 2.39 -18.69 -7.27
C SER A 137 3.57 -19.65 -7.33
N ARG A 138 4.29 -19.67 -8.46
CA ARG A 138 5.57 -20.40 -8.54
C ARG A 138 6.58 -19.85 -7.54
N GLU A 139 6.55 -18.55 -7.26
CA GLU A 139 7.50 -17.93 -6.33
C GLU A 139 7.35 -18.47 -4.91
N GLN A 140 6.11 -18.78 -4.51
CA GLN A 140 5.81 -19.33 -3.19
C GLN A 140 6.06 -20.84 -3.10
N MET A 141 5.83 -21.57 -4.19
CA MET A 141 5.79 -23.03 -4.20
C MET A 141 7.01 -23.69 -4.83
N CYS A 142 7.94 -22.94 -5.45
CA CYS A 142 9.09 -23.52 -6.15
C CYS A 142 10.18 -23.97 -5.17
N ILE A 143 10.52 -25.25 -5.24
CA ILE A 143 11.59 -25.88 -4.45
C ILE A 143 12.85 -26.19 -5.28
N HIS A 144 12.85 -25.86 -6.57
CA HIS A 144 13.99 -26.13 -7.44
C HIS A 144 15.08 -25.09 -7.21
N ASN A 145 16.25 -25.49 -6.71
CA ASN A 145 17.34 -24.62 -6.25
C ASN A 145 17.65 -23.41 -7.14
N GLU A 146 17.73 -23.58 -8.46
CA GLU A 146 18.04 -22.46 -9.37
C GLU A 146 16.81 -21.64 -9.79
N VAL A 147 15.65 -22.27 -9.97
CA VAL A 147 14.42 -21.59 -10.42
C VAL A 147 13.79 -20.81 -9.26
N SER A 148 13.90 -21.29 -8.02
CA SER A 148 13.39 -20.62 -6.83
C SER A 148 14.11 -19.30 -6.52
N LYS A 149 15.29 -19.06 -7.10
CA LYS A 149 16.03 -17.79 -7.00
C LYS A 149 15.53 -16.73 -7.98
N LEU A 150 14.87 -17.14 -9.06
CA LEU A 150 14.30 -16.24 -10.07
C LEU A 150 12.97 -15.64 -9.57
N ARG A 151 12.56 -14.51 -10.15
CA ARG A 151 11.30 -13.81 -9.87
C ARG A 151 10.54 -13.49 -11.14
N GLY A 152 9.22 -13.32 -11.04
CA GLY A 152 8.33 -12.91 -12.12
C GLY A 152 8.36 -13.81 -13.36
N ARG A 153 8.35 -13.19 -14.55
CA ARG A 153 8.34 -13.91 -15.84
C ARG A 153 9.57 -14.78 -16.04
N ALA A 154 10.75 -14.36 -15.59
CA ALA A 154 11.97 -15.15 -15.70
C ALA A 154 11.84 -16.51 -14.98
N GLN A 155 11.24 -16.52 -13.79
CA GLN A 155 10.96 -17.77 -13.09
C GLN A 155 9.94 -18.63 -13.85
N ASN A 156 8.86 -18.03 -14.34
CA ASN A 156 7.81 -18.75 -15.06
C ASN A 156 8.36 -19.41 -16.32
N ASN A 157 9.15 -18.70 -17.12
CA ASN A 157 9.73 -19.20 -18.37
C ASN A 157 10.76 -20.29 -18.10
N ALA A 158 11.68 -20.09 -17.14
CA ALA A 158 12.64 -21.11 -16.75
C ALA A 158 11.96 -22.39 -16.24
N CYS A 159 10.90 -22.27 -15.43
CA CYS A 159 10.10 -23.39 -14.98
C CYS A 159 9.44 -24.11 -16.16
N HIS A 160 8.78 -23.37 -17.05
CA HIS A 160 8.10 -23.90 -18.22
C HIS A 160 9.07 -24.66 -19.13
N TYR A 161 10.21 -24.06 -19.44
CA TYR A 161 11.27 -24.65 -20.24
C TYR A 161 11.77 -25.98 -19.66
N LEU A 162 12.11 -26.01 -18.37
CA LEU A 162 12.58 -27.23 -17.69
C LEU A 162 11.50 -28.31 -17.64
N CYS A 163 10.23 -27.94 -17.48
CA CYS A 163 9.13 -28.89 -17.52
C CYS A 163 8.89 -29.44 -18.94
N LYS A 164 8.93 -28.59 -19.97
CA LYS A 164 8.79 -28.98 -21.39
C LYS A 164 9.87 -29.98 -21.81
N LYS A 165 11.13 -29.73 -21.41
CA LYS A 165 12.26 -30.65 -21.66
C LYS A 165 12.33 -31.84 -20.71
N ARG A 166 11.40 -31.95 -19.75
CA ARG A 166 11.39 -32.98 -18.68
C ARG A 166 12.68 -33.01 -17.84
N TRP A 167 13.32 -31.85 -17.65
CA TRP A 167 14.52 -31.71 -16.82
C TRP A 167 14.22 -31.33 -15.36
N CYS A 168 13.02 -30.83 -15.08
CA CYS A 168 12.59 -30.59 -13.70
C CYS A 168 12.26 -31.92 -13.00
N ARG A 169 13.18 -32.42 -12.18
CA ARG A 169 13.00 -33.67 -11.40
C ARG A 169 11.74 -33.63 -10.52
N HIS A 170 11.50 -32.49 -9.86
CA HIS A 170 10.34 -32.32 -8.99
C HIS A 170 9.01 -32.42 -9.73
N GLN A 171 8.89 -31.82 -10.92
CA GLN A 171 7.67 -31.90 -11.72
C GLN A 171 7.47 -33.32 -12.28
N ASN A 172 8.55 -33.96 -12.74
CA ASN A 172 8.49 -35.32 -13.27
C ASN A 172 7.96 -36.33 -12.23
N SER A 173 8.26 -36.13 -10.94
CA SER A 173 7.79 -37.00 -9.86
C SER A 173 6.32 -36.79 -9.44
N VAL A 174 5.64 -35.75 -9.92
CA VAL A 174 4.27 -35.42 -9.46
C VAL A 174 3.28 -36.55 -9.79
N THR A 175 3.30 -37.06 -11.01
CA THR A 175 2.36 -38.09 -11.46
C THR A 175 2.47 -39.37 -10.63
N GLU A 176 3.69 -39.82 -10.36
CA GLU A 176 3.95 -41.01 -9.55
C GLU A 176 3.58 -40.79 -8.08
N TYR A 177 3.92 -39.62 -7.55
CA TYR A 177 3.56 -39.24 -6.18
C TYR A 177 2.04 -39.22 -5.98
N MET A 178 1.29 -38.62 -6.92
CA MET A 178 -0.17 -38.53 -6.85
C MET A 178 -0.86 -39.90 -6.95
N ARG A 179 -0.31 -40.84 -7.73
CA ARG A 179 -0.81 -42.23 -7.75
C ARG A 179 -0.66 -42.92 -6.40
N SER A 180 0.45 -42.67 -5.72
CA SER A 180 0.77 -43.28 -4.42
C SER A 180 0.13 -42.55 -3.24
N ASN A 181 -0.39 -41.32 -3.45
CA ASN A 181 -0.96 -40.45 -2.42
C ASN A 181 -2.32 -39.91 -2.87
N SER A 182 -3.23 -40.79 -3.30
CA SER A 182 -4.55 -40.42 -3.83
C SER A 182 -5.44 -39.69 -2.81
N GLU A 183 -5.18 -39.84 -1.51
CA GLU A 183 -5.86 -39.16 -0.41
C GLU A 183 -5.31 -37.75 -0.11
N LEU A 184 -4.33 -37.26 -0.87
CA LEU A 184 -3.84 -35.90 -0.68
C LEU A 184 -4.97 -34.89 -0.89
N GLY A 185 -5.16 -34.01 0.09
CA GLY A 185 -6.29 -33.07 0.15
C GLY A 185 -7.41 -33.49 1.08
N SER A 186 -7.48 -34.75 1.51
CA SER A 186 -8.48 -35.20 2.49
C SER A 186 -8.24 -34.67 3.92
N LYS A 187 -7.03 -34.18 4.19
CA LYS A 187 -6.71 -33.41 5.40
C LYS A 187 -6.40 -31.97 4.99
N PRO A 188 -6.87 -30.96 5.75
CA PRO A 188 -6.56 -29.58 5.42
C PRO A 188 -5.07 -29.30 5.50
N PHE A 189 -4.53 -28.63 4.48
CA PHE A 189 -3.13 -28.23 4.38
C PHE A 189 -3.03 -26.80 3.84
N ASP A 190 -1.98 -26.08 4.21
CA ASP A 190 -1.64 -24.77 3.63
C ASP A 190 -0.50 -24.88 2.59
N ILE A 191 -0.03 -23.73 2.09
CA ILE A 191 1.05 -23.70 1.08
C ILE A 191 2.36 -24.22 1.65
N GLU A 192 2.67 -23.92 2.91
CA GLU A 192 3.91 -24.35 3.55
C GLU A 192 3.91 -25.86 3.76
N ASP A 193 2.77 -26.43 4.16
CA ASP A 193 2.57 -27.87 4.25
C ASP A 193 2.89 -28.57 2.90
N LEU A 194 2.48 -27.99 1.77
CA LEU A 194 2.81 -28.51 0.43
C LEU A 194 4.29 -28.34 0.06
N VAL A 195 4.90 -27.20 0.42
CA VAL A 195 6.32 -26.95 0.19
C VAL A 195 7.18 -27.93 0.97
N ASP A 196 6.83 -28.22 2.21
CA ASP A 196 7.50 -29.20 3.06
C ASP A 196 7.35 -30.62 2.51
N ILE A 197 6.16 -31.00 2.00
CA ILE A 197 5.99 -32.25 1.26
C ILE A 197 6.94 -32.30 0.06
N GLY A 198 7.07 -31.21 -0.70
CA GLY A 198 7.96 -31.17 -1.84
C GLY A 198 9.44 -31.27 -1.46
N ARG A 199 9.86 -30.59 -0.39
CA ARG A 199 11.24 -30.64 0.13
C ARG A 199 11.61 -32.01 0.68
N THR A 200 10.69 -32.65 1.40
CA THR A 200 10.95 -33.93 2.09
C THR A 200 10.76 -35.14 1.17
N LYS A 201 9.75 -35.12 0.30
CA LYS A 201 9.37 -36.27 -0.55
C LYS A 201 9.73 -36.09 -2.02
N GLY A 202 10.12 -34.89 -2.44
CA GLY A 202 10.59 -34.58 -3.80
C GLY A 202 9.59 -33.99 -4.82
N PRO A 203 8.25 -34.18 -4.75
CA PRO A 203 7.37 -33.73 -5.83
C PRO A 203 7.17 -32.21 -5.85
N CYS A 204 6.90 -31.64 -7.03
CA CYS A 204 6.72 -30.19 -7.16
C CYS A 204 5.41 -29.70 -6.50
N PRO A 205 5.47 -28.84 -5.46
CA PRO A 205 4.29 -28.35 -4.75
C PRO A 205 3.29 -27.63 -5.65
N TYR A 206 3.80 -26.80 -6.57
CA TYR A 206 3.00 -26.03 -7.52
C TYR A 206 2.15 -26.90 -8.47
N TYR A 207 2.72 -28.01 -8.95
CA TYR A 207 1.99 -28.93 -9.84
C TYR A 207 1.11 -29.89 -9.04
N ILE A 208 1.49 -30.25 -7.81
CA ILE A 208 0.62 -31.01 -6.91
C ILE A 208 -0.68 -30.26 -6.64
N SER A 209 -0.61 -28.99 -6.23
CA SER A 209 -1.83 -28.22 -5.89
C SER A 209 -2.80 -28.14 -7.08
N ARG A 210 -2.28 -28.00 -8.30
CA ARG A 210 -3.04 -28.01 -9.55
C ARG A 210 -3.60 -29.37 -9.92
N GLU A 211 -2.91 -30.46 -9.62
CA GLU A 211 -3.44 -31.81 -9.86
C GLU A 211 -4.56 -32.13 -8.87
N VAL A 212 -4.39 -31.77 -7.60
CA VAL A 212 -5.44 -31.93 -6.57
C VAL A 212 -6.66 -31.10 -6.95
N SER A 213 -6.49 -29.85 -7.41
CA SER A 213 -7.61 -28.93 -7.73
C SER A 213 -8.55 -29.41 -8.84
N LYS A 214 -8.15 -30.40 -9.65
CA LYS A 214 -9.04 -31.01 -10.66
C LYS A 214 -10.20 -31.80 -10.04
N SER A 215 -10.09 -32.21 -8.78
CA SER A 215 -11.09 -32.99 -8.09
C SER A 215 -11.04 -32.66 -6.59
N VAL A 216 -11.75 -31.60 -6.22
CA VAL A 216 -11.88 -31.08 -4.85
C VAL A 216 -13.34 -30.78 -4.53
N ASP A 217 -13.68 -30.81 -3.25
CA ASP A 217 -14.93 -30.24 -2.72
C ASP A 217 -14.78 -28.74 -2.46
N ILE A 218 -13.58 -28.29 -2.08
CA ILE A 218 -13.26 -26.88 -1.85
C ILE A 218 -11.88 -26.48 -2.40
N LEU A 219 -11.82 -25.36 -3.11
CA LEU A 219 -10.61 -24.76 -3.65
C LEU A 219 -10.33 -23.41 -3.01
N PHE A 220 -9.15 -23.23 -2.43
CA PHE A 220 -8.70 -21.93 -1.91
C PHE A 220 -7.81 -21.23 -2.94
N ALA A 221 -8.14 -20.00 -3.30
CA ALA A 221 -7.40 -19.25 -4.32
C ALA A 221 -7.42 -17.74 -4.05
N PRO A 222 -6.36 -16.98 -4.34
CA PRO A 222 -6.46 -15.53 -4.34
C PRO A 222 -7.39 -15.04 -5.45
N TYR A 223 -7.98 -13.85 -5.29
CA TYR A 223 -8.93 -13.27 -6.25
C TYR A 223 -8.42 -13.26 -7.70
N ASN A 224 -7.14 -12.97 -7.91
CA ASN A 224 -6.56 -12.86 -9.24
C ASN A 224 -6.62 -14.19 -10.03
N TYR A 225 -6.68 -15.35 -9.37
CA TYR A 225 -6.88 -16.63 -10.06
C TYR A 225 -8.30 -16.80 -10.61
N LEU A 226 -9.26 -16.06 -10.05
CA LEU A 226 -10.66 -16.11 -10.46
C LEU A 226 -11.05 -14.95 -11.37
N ILE A 227 -10.45 -13.77 -11.24
CA ILE A 227 -10.84 -12.56 -11.96
C ILE A 227 -10.02 -12.39 -13.24
N ASP A 228 -8.72 -12.66 -13.20
CA ASP A 228 -7.85 -12.57 -14.37
C ASP A 228 -8.13 -13.74 -15.34
N PRO A 229 -8.54 -13.48 -16.59
CA PRO A 229 -8.83 -14.54 -17.56
C PRO A 229 -7.61 -15.40 -17.92
N GLY A 230 -6.39 -14.86 -17.84
CA GLY A 230 -5.16 -15.61 -18.06
C GLY A 230 -4.92 -16.65 -16.97
N ASN A 231 -5.05 -16.26 -15.71
CA ASN A 231 -4.88 -17.16 -14.56
C ASN A 231 -6.02 -18.17 -14.47
N ARG A 232 -7.27 -17.75 -14.72
CA ARG A 232 -8.46 -18.63 -14.67
C ARG A 232 -8.38 -19.76 -15.70
N ARG A 233 -7.83 -19.49 -16.90
CA ARG A 233 -7.60 -20.52 -17.93
C ARG A 233 -6.70 -21.65 -17.44
N SER A 234 -5.85 -21.39 -16.45
CA SER A 234 -4.95 -22.39 -15.89
C SER A 234 -5.63 -23.35 -14.89
N LEU A 235 -6.90 -23.10 -14.54
CA LEU A 235 -7.72 -23.93 -13.65
C LEU A 235 -8.57 -24.91 -14.46
N THR A 236 -7.89 -25.86 -15.09
CA THR A 236 -8.56 -26.90 -15.89
C THR A 236 -9.23 -27.93 -14.99
N GLY A 237 -10.45 -28.34 -15.34
CA GLY A 237 -11.20 -29.37 -14.61
C GLY A 237 -12.15 -28.87 -13.52
N ILE A 238 -12.29 -27.55 -13.32
CA ILE A 238 -13.34 -26.99 -12.46
C ILE A 238 -14.68 -26.94 -13.22
N PRO A 239 -15.77 -27.52 -12.68
CA PRO A 239 -17.11 -27.41 -13.27
C PRO A 239 -17.73 -26.05 -12.91
N TRP A 240 -17.40 -25.02 -13.69
CA TRP A 240 -17.84 -23.63 -13.44
C TRP A 240 -19.37 -23.46 -13.47
N ASP A 241 -20.08 -24.30 -14.23
CA ASP A 241 -21.54 -24.37 -14.30
C ASP A 241 -22.19 -24.87 -13.00
N ASN A 242 -21.40 -25.55 -12.16
CA ASN A 242 -21.83 -26.10 -10.87
C ASN A 242 -20.87 -25.69 -9.73
N ALA A 243 -20.30 -24.47 -9.81
CA ALA A 243 -19.39 -23.94 -8.81
C ALA A 243 -20.04 -22.85 -7.96
N VAL A 244 -19.72 -22.83 -6.66
CA VAL A 244 -20.07 -21.74 -5.74
C VAL A 244 -18.83 -20.87 -5.55
N LEU A 245 -18.93 -19.59 -5.94
CA LEU A 245 -17.86 -18.61 -5.75
C LEU A 245 -18.09 -17.81 -4.46
N ILE A 246 -17.11 -17.85 -3.58
CA ILE A 246 -17.10 -17.07 -2.34
C ILE A 246 -15.95 -16.05 -2.43
N PHE A 247 -16.28 -14.76 -2.45
CA PHE A 247 -15.31 -13.67 -2.32
C PHE A 247 -15.35 -13.14 -0.89
N ASP A 248 -14.39 -13.57 -0.06
CA ASP A 248 -14.27 -13.14 1.33
C ASP A 248 -13.42 -11.87 1.43
N GLU A 249 -13.85 -10.87 2.21
CA GLU A 249 -13.26 -9.53 2.30
C GLU A 249 -13.29 -8.72 0.98
N ALA A 250 -14.39 -8.83 0.22
CA ALA A 250 -14.56 -8.30 -1.14
C ALA A 250 -14.63 -6.76 -1.29
N HIS A 251 -14.18 -5.97 -0.31
CA HIS A 251 -14.25 -4.51 -0.35
C HIS A 251 -13.32 -3.87 -1.41
N ASN A 252 -12.31 -4.59 -1.91
CA ASN A 252 -11.45 -4.16 -3.01
C ASN A 252 -11.76 -4.86 -4.35
N LEU A 253 -12.86 -5.61 -4.42
CA LEU A 253 -13.16 -6.41 -5.61
C LEU A 253 -13.34 -5.53 -6.86
N GLU A 254 -13.94 -4.34 -6.71
CA GLU A 254 -14.12 -3.36 -7.78
C GLU A 254 -12.80 -2.94 -8.43
N SER A 255 -11.80 -2.56 -7.63
CA SER A 255 -10.48 -2.14 -8.12
C SER A 255 -9.77 -3.30 -8.81
N ILE A 256 -9.88 -4.52 -8.26
CA ILE A 256 -9.19 -5.69 -8.81
C ILE A 256 -9.82 -6.11 -10.14
N CYS A 257 -11.13 -6.00 -10.28
CA CYS A 257 -11.82 -6.19 -11.56
C CYS A 257 -11.43 -5.13 -12.59
N ALA A 258 -11.35 -3.87 -12.19
CA ALA A 258 -10.93 -2.79 -13.06
C ALA A 258 -9.49 -2.98 -13.55
N ASP A 259 -8.57 -3.31 -12.64
CA ASP A 259 -7.16 -3.56 -12.95
C ASP A 259 -7.00 -4.77 -13.89
N ALA A 260 -7.74 -5.86 -13.66
CA ALA A 260 -7.68 -7.06 -14.50
C ALA A 260 -8.24 -6.85 -15.93
N ALA A 261 -9.07 -5.82 -16.12
CA ALA A 261 -9.61 -5.43 -17.43
C ALA A 261 -8.85 -4.27 -18.08
N SER A 262 -7.86 -3.71 -17.38
CA SER A 262 -7.06 -2.57 -17.83
C SER A 262 -5.65 -3.02 -18.18
N PHE A 263 -5.00 -2.31 -19.11
CA PHE A 263 -3.60 -2.53 -19.42
C PHE A 263 -2.92 -1.21 -19.75
N ASP A 264 -1.66 -1.10 -19.36
CA ASP A 264 -0.81 0.00 -19.76
C ASP A 264 0.18 -0.49 -20.83
N LEU A 265 0.05 0.08 -22.03
CA LEU A 265 1.02 -0.15 -23.10
C LEU A 265 2.09 0.93 -23.05
N LEU A 266 3.14 0.68 -22.27
CA LEU A 266 4.29 1.58 -22.20
C LEU A 266 5.12 1.49 -23.50
N PRO A 267 5.74 2.59 -23.96
CA PRO A 267 6.52 2.56 -25.19
C PRO A 267 7.69 1.57 -25.13
N ASN A 268 8.35 1.43 -23.96
CA ASN A 268 9.39 0.42 -23.78
C ASN A 268 8.89 -1.00 -24.06
N ASN A 269 7.65 -1.32 -23.68
CA ASN A 269 7.08 -2.64 -23.96
C ASN A 269 6.96 -2.86 -25.48
N LEU A 270 6.54 -1.85 -26.24
CA LEU A 270 6.48 -1.93 -27.71
C LEU A 270 7.87 -2.09 -28.33
N THR A 271 8.85 -1.31 -27.88
CA THR A 271 10.22 -1.40 -28.38
C THR A 271 10.82 -2.79 -28.13
N SER A 272 10.69 -3.35 -26.93
CA SER A 272 11.18 -4.70 -26.62
C SER A 272 10.46 -5.76 -27.47
N CYS A 273 9.12 -5.66 -27.65
CA CYS A 273 8.37 -6.56 -28.53
C CYS A 273 8.83 -6.49 -30.01
N ILE A 274 9.18 -5.30 -30.51
CA ILE A 274 9.71 -5.11 -31.88
C ILE A 274 11.08 -5.79 -32.01
N ALA A 275 11.94 -5.68 -30.99
CA ALA A 275 13.24 -6.33 -30.95
C ALA A 275 13.11 -7.85 -30.87
N GLU A 276 12.23 -8.38 -30.00
CA GLU A 276 11.92 -9.81 -29.88
C GLU A 276 11.38 -10.39 -31.20
N ALA A 277 10.48 -9.67 -31.88
CA ALA A 277 9.99 -10.07 -33.19
C ALA A 277 11.10 -10.10 -34.24
N GLN A 278 12.05 -9.15 -34.20
CA GLN A 278 13.23 -9.15 -35.06
C GLN A 278 14.16 -10.34 -34.79
N GLU A 279 14.38 -10.68 -33.53
CA GLU A 279 15.16 -11.85 -33.12
C GLU A 279 14.51 -13.15 -33.60
N CYS A 280 13.17 -13.27 -33.50
CA CYS A 280 12.43 -14.42 -34.03
C CYS A 280 12.64 -14.63 -35.54
N ILE A 281 12.69 -13.55 -36.32
CA ILE A 281 12.99 -13.61 -37.77
C ILE A 281 14.39 -14.20 -37.99
N GLN A 282 15.37 -13.77 -37.20
CA GLN A 282 16.74 -14.26 -37.30
C GLN A 282 16.83 -15.73 -36.89
N LEU A 283 16.26 -16.11 -35.75
CA LEU A 283 16.26 -17.50 -35.27
C LEU A 283 15.57 -18.46 -36.25
N CYS A 284 14.43 -18.06 -36.85
CA CYS A 284 13.77 -18.89 -37.87
C CYS A 284 14.65 -19.09 -39.12
N SER A 285 15.35 -18.06 -39.58
CA SER A 285 16.20 -18.16 -40.77
C SER A 285 17.42 -19.07 -40.53
N VAL A 286 18.02 -19.01 -39.33
CA VAL A 286 19.09 -19.92 -38.92
C VAL A 286 18.58 -21.37 -38.78
N LYS A 287 17.43 -21.59 -38.13
CA LYS A 287 16.88 -22.93 -37.87
C LYS A 287 16.48 -23.66 -39.17
N ARG A 288 15.89 -22.94 -40.14
CA ARG A 288 15.62 -23.46 -41.52
C ARG A 288 16.89 -23.93 -42.24
N SER A 289 18.05 -23.33 -41.91
CA SER A 289 19.34 -23.69 -42.52
C SER A 289 19.93 -24.98 -41.95
N ILE A 290 19.57 -25.35 -40.72
CA ILE A 290 20.20 -26.45 -39.96
C ILE A 290 19.37 -27.74 -40.01
N GLU A 291 18.04 -27.66 -39.88
CA GLU A 291 17.22 -28.86 -39.65
C GLU A 291 16.66 -29.52 -40.91
N ASN A 292 16.83 -28.93 -42.10
CA ASN A 292 16.36 -29.46 -43.40
C ASN A 292 14.91 -29.99 -43.37
N SER A 293 14.10 -29.48 -42.44
CA SER A 293 12.71 -29.81 -42.24
C SER A 293 11.92 -28.52 -42.37
N ALA A 294 10.90 -28.54 -43.24
CA ALA A 294 9.92 -27.48 -43.32
C ALA A 294 8.98 -27.64 -42.12
N ASP A 295 9.49 -27.36 -40.91
CA ASP A 295 8.63 -27.31 -39.73
C ASP A 295 7.72 -26.10 -39.90
N LYS A 296 6.48 -26.35 -40.36
CA LYS A 296 5.48 -25.32 -40.70
C LYS A 296 5.06 -24.49 -39.48
N GLN A 297 5.55 -24.82 -38.30
CA GLN A 297 5.21 -24.18 -37.04
C GLN A 297 5.82 -22.77 -36.90
N PHE A 298 6.98 -22.50 -37.50
CA PHE A 298 7.70 -21.22 -37.34
C PHE A 298 8.01 -20.59 -38.71
N ASP A 299 7.35 -19.48 -39.03
CA ASP A 299 7.49 -18.78 -40.31
C ASP A 299 8.07 -17.37 -40.14
N PRO A 300 9.27 -17.07 -40.67
CA PRO A 300 9.86 -15.73 -40.64
C PRO A 300 8.92 -14.65 -41.18
N GLU A 301 8.08 -14.98 -42.17
CA GLU A 301 7.14 -14.01 -42.75
C GLU A 301 6.08 -13.57 -41.73
N ASN A 302 5.58 -14.49 -40.91
CA ASN A 302 4.62 -14.17 -39.84
C ASN A 302 5.24 -13.23 -38.78
N TYR A 303 6.49 -13.46 -38.41
CA TYR A 303 7.20 -12.57 -37.47
C TYR A 303 7.56 -11.21 -38.09
N ALA A 304 7.84 -11.15 -39.39
CA ALA A 304 8.02 -9.90 -40.11
C ALA A 304 6.72 -9.08 -40.16
N ILE A 305 5.58 -9.73 -40.39
CA ILE A 305 4.25 -9.09 -40.33
C ILE A 305 3.98 -8.57 -38.91
N LEU A 306 4.24 -9.38 -37.88
CA LEU A 306 4.08 -8.98 -36.48
C LEU A 306 4.94 -7.75 -36.15
N LYS A 307 6.23 -7.76 -36.54
CA LYS A 307 7.13 -6.63 -36.33
C LYS A 307 6.62 -5.37 -37.03
N ALA A 308 6.21 -5.47 -38.29
CA ALA A 308 5.69 -4.34 -39.05
C ALA A 308 4.43 -3.73 -38.41
N LEU A 309 3.53 -4.58 -37.90
CA LEU A 309 2.33 -4.14 -37.17
C LEU A 309 2.67 -3.44 -35.85
N LEU A 310 3.61 -3.97 -35.07
CA LEU A 310 4.07 -3.34 -33.82
C LEU A 310 4.69 -1.96 -34.09
N MET A 311 5.50 -1.83 -35.15
CA MET A 311 6.06 -0.54 -35.57
C MET A 311 4.97 0.44 -36.04
N ALA A 312 3.96 -0.05 -36.77
CA ALA A 312 2.84 0.77 -37.20
C ALA A 312 1.98 1.23 -36.01
N LEU A 313 1.77 0.36 -35.02
CA LEU A 313 1.09 0.68 -33.77
C LEU A 313 1.85 1.74 -32.97
N GLU A 314 3.16 1.57 -32.78
CA GLU A 314 4.03 2.54 -32.12
C GLU A 314 3.96 3.91 -32.81
N LYS A 315 4.10 3.93 -34.14
CA LYS A 315 3.99 5.16 -34.94
C LYS A 315 2.64 5.84 -34.76
N LYS A 316 1.54 5.08 -34.84
CA LYS A 316 0.18 5.62 -34.75
C LYS A 316 -0.13 6.19 -33.37
N ILE A 317 0.33 5.54 -32.30
CA ILE A 317 0.22 6.09 -30.94
C ILE A 317 0.96 7.43 -30.85
N GLY A 318 2.14 7.54 -31.46
CA GLY A 318 2.94 8.77 -31.48
C GLY A 318 2.31 9.93 -32.28
N GLU A 319 1.43 9.64 -33.24
CA GLU A 319 0.71 10.63 -34.07
C GLU A 319 -0.55 11.20 -33.39
N LEU A 320 -0.97 10.66 -32.23
CA LEU A 320 -2.13 11.17 -31.49
C LEU A 320 -1.87 12.60 -30.99
N VAL A 321 -2.74 13.53 -31.37
CA VAL A 321 -2.65 14.93 -30.96
C VAL A 321 -3.27 15.11 -29.58
N ILE A 322 -2.45 15.42 -28.57
CA ILE A 322 -2.90 15.65 -27.19
C ILE A 322 -3.28 17.13 -27.03
N ASP A 323 -4.59 17.41 -27.01
CA ASP A 323 -5.11 18.79 -26.90
C ASP A 323 -4.89 19.43 -25.52
N SER A 324 -4.69 18.62 -24.47
CA SER A 324 -4.45 19.09 -23.10
C SER A 324 -3.48 18.17 -22.35
N LYS A 325 -2.41 18.76 -21.78
CA LYS A 325 -1.43 18.03 -20.95
C LYS A 325 -1.99 17.53 -19.61
N GLU A 326 -3.13 18.06 -19.16
CA GLU A 326 -3.78 17.63 -17.91
C GLU A 326 -4.79 16.50 -18.11
N LEU A 327 -5.47 16.44 -19.26
CA LEU A 327 -6.48 15.43 -19.57
C LEU A 327 -5.95 14.30 -20.48
N GLY A 328 -4.76 14.48 -21.07
CA GLY A 328 -4.21 13.57 -22.06
C GLY A 328 -5.09 13.45 -23.31
N TYR A 329 -4.82 12.44 -24.14
CA TYR A 329 -5.72 12.04 -25.22
C TYR A 329 -6.72 11.02 -24.69
N THR A 330 -7.93 11.46 -24.36
CA THR A 330 -8.98 10.61 -23.80
C THR A 330 -10.10 10.36 -24.80
N LYS A 331 -10.46 9.09 -25.01
CA LYS A 331 -11.59 8.66 -25.85
C LYS A 331 -12.42 7.59 -25.13
N PRO A 332 -13.71 7.40 -25.47
CA PRO A 332 -14.48 6.25 -24.99
C PRO A 332 -13.81 4.93 -25.37
N GLY A 333 -13.93 3.89 -24.54
CA GLY A 333 -13.27 2.60 -24.79
C GLY A 333 -13.61 1.96 -26.14
N SER A 334 -14.78 2.26 -26.72
CA SER A 334 -15.17 1.80 -28.07
C SER A 334 -14.25 2.32 -29.18
N TYR A 335 -13.55 3.44 -28.95
CA TYR A 335 -12.58 3.99 -29.90
C TYR A 335 -11.41 3.04 -30.17
N ILE A 336 -11.11 2.10 -29.25
CA ILE A 336 -10.01 1.14 -29.46
C ILE A 336 -10.23 0.28 -30.72
N TYR A 337 -11.48 -0.01 -31.08
CA TYR A 337 -11.80 -0.81 -32.27
C TYR A 337 -11.57 -0.01 -33.56
N GLU A 338 -11.95 1.27 -33.57
CA GLU A 338 -11.65 2.19 -34.68
C GLU A 338 -10.13 2.34 -34.82
N PHE A 339 -9.45 2.61 -33.71
CA PHE A 339 -8.00 2.77 -33.66
C PHE A 339 -7.24 1.55 -34.20
N LEU A 340 -7.64 0.33 -33.80
CA LEU A 340 -7.02 -0.92 -34.27
C LEU A 340 -7.42 -1.29 -35.71
N SER A 341 -8.65 -0.96 -36.14
CA SER A 341 -9.13 -1.28 -37.49
C SER A 341 -8.33 -0.59 -38.60
N GLU A 342 -7.89 0.65 -38.37
CA GLU A 342 -7.01 1.38 -39.29
C GLU A 342 -5.60 0.76 -39.39
N LEU A 343 -5.19 -0.05 -38.40
CA LEU A 343 -3.97 -0.87 -38.46
C LEU A 343 -4.23 -2.25 -39.08
N ASN A 344 -5.41 -2.49 -39.64
CA ASN A 344 -5.90 -3.79 -40.12
C ASN A 344 -5.94 -4.88 -39.03
N ILE A 345 -6.02 -4.49 -37.76
CA ILE A 345 -6.20 -5.39 -36.63
C ILE A 345 -7.71 -5.53 -36.39
N THR A 346 -8.29 -6.58 -36.95
CA THR A 346 -9.70 -6.97 -36.82
C THR A 346 -9.81 -8.18 -35.89
N SER A 347 -11.04 -8.59 -35.57
CA SER A 347 -11.28 -9.81 -34.78
C SER A 347 -10.74 -11.08 -35.45
N GLU A 348 -10.63 -11.11 -36.78
CA GLU A 348 -10.12 -12.27 -37.53
C GLU A 348 -8.58 -12.27 -37.61
N THR A 349 -7.96 -11.10 -37.80
CA THR A 349 -6.50 -10.99 -37.86
C THR A 349 -5.85 -11.10 -36.48
N SER A 350 -6.54 -10.65 -35.42
CA SER A 350 -6.05 -10.75 -34.03
C SER A 350 -5.79 -12.18 -33.59
N LYS A 351 -6.63 -13.15 -34.00
CA LYS A 351 -6.43 -14.56 -33.69
C LYS A 351 -5.11 -15.10 -34.26
N LYS A 352 -4.84 -14.82 -35.53
CA LYS A 352 -3.58 -15.21 -36.20
C LYS A 352 -2.35 -14.52 -35.57
N LEU A 353 -2.51 -13.27 -35.13
CA LEU A 353 -1.45 -12.54 -34.43
C LEU A 353 -1.14 -13.15 -33.06
N ILE A 354 -2.17 -13.51 -32.29
CA ILE A 354 -2.00 -14.21 -31.01
C ILE A 354 -1.26 -15.53 -31.22
N ASP A 355 -1.68 -16.34 -32.20
CA ASP A 355 -1.01 -17.61 -32.51
C ASP A 355 0.47 -17.40 -32.90
N THR A 356 0.78 -16.31 -33.61
CA THR A 356 2.16 -15.94 -33.98
C THR A 356 2.98 -15.51 -32.76
N ILE A 357 2.41 -14.70 -31.85
CA ILE A 357 3.05 -14.23 -30.62
C ILE A 357 3.34 -15.41 -29.67
N ASP A 358 2.40 -16.34 -29.54
CA ASP A 358 2.59 -17.56 -28.74
C ASP A 358 3.74 -18.42 -29.32
N GLY A 359 3.86 -18.47 -30.65
CA GLY A 359 5.00 -19.08 -31.34
C GLY A 359 6.34 -18.38 -31.07
N ALA A 360 6.38 -17.04 -31.05
CA ALA A 360 7.58 -16.25 -30.79
C ALA A 360 8.21 -16.59 -29.43
N SER A 361 7.37 -16.68 -28.40
CA SER A 361 7.80 -17.01 -27.03
C SER A 361 8.52 -18.36 -26.97
N LEU A 362 8.02 -19.37 -27.69
CA LEU A 362 8.65 -20.70 -27.76
C LEU A 362 9.99 -20.68 -28.50
N LEU A 363 10.09 -19.90 -29.58
CA LEU A 363 11.29 -19.84 -30.42
C LEU A 363 12.46 -19.15 -29.72
N LEU A 364 12.20 -18.03 -29.01
CA LEU A 364 13.21 -17.29 -28.24
C LEU A 364 13.77 -18.12 -27.08
N GLU A 365 12.94 -18.97 -26.46
CA GLU A 365 13.38 -19.94 -25.45
C GLU A 365 14.30 -21.03 -26.04
N GLU A 366 14.05 -21.46 -27.28
CA GLU A 366 14.86 -22.49 -27.96
C GLU A 366 16.22 -21.94 -28.46
N GLY A 367 16.25 -20.71 -28.99
CA GLY A 367 17.48 -20.06 -29.48
C GLY A 367 18.55 -19.89 -28.40
N ASN A 368 18.14 -19.51 -27.18
CA ASN A 368 19.04 -19.35 -26.03
C ASN A 368 19.63 -20.69 -25.50
N SER A 369 19.14 -21.83 -25.98
CA SER A 369 19.55 -23.16 -25.52
C SER A 369 20.67 -23.79 -26.36
N ALA A 370 20.82 -23.37 -27.63
CA ALA A 370 21.68 -24.07 -28.59
C ALA A 370 23.19 -23.87 -28.36
N GLU A 371 23.59 -22.87 -27.57
CA GLU A 371 25.00 -22.56 -27.32
C GLU A 371 25.60 -23.21 -26.06
N THR A 372 24.83 -23.86 -25.18
CA THR A 372 25.38 -24.41 -23.91
C THR A 372 24.82 -25.79 -23.52
N GLY A 373 25.70 -26.80 -23.46
CA GLY A 373 25.42 -28.11 -22.83
C GLY A 373 25.15 -27.99 -21.32
N PRO A 374 25.02 -29.10 -20.56
CA PRO A 374 24.35 -29.19 -19.24
C PRO A 374 25.13 -28.55 -18.07
N LYS A 375 25.45 -27.28 -18.21
CA LYS A 375 25.89 -26.34 -17.19
C LYS A 375 25.19 -25.02 -17.54
N MET A 376 24.06 -24.74 -16.89
CA MET A 376 23.47 -23.40 -16.91
C MET A 376 24.50 -22.41 -16.34
N LYS A 377 25.32 -21.82 -17.20
CA LYS A 377 25.84 -20.47 -16.96
C LYS A 377 24.85 -19.55 -17.65
N ALA A 378 23.92 -19.03 -16.89
CA ALA A 378 23.04 -17.96 -17.33
C ALA A 378 23.92 -16.78 -17.79
N LYS A 379 24.08 -16.62 -19.10
CA LYS A 379 24.48 -15.36 -19.73
C LYS A 379 23.23 -14.47 -19.89
N ALA A 380 22.50 -14.31 -18.79
CA ALA A 380 21.63 -13.18 -18.58
C ALA A 380 22.36 -12.32 -17.55
N THR A 381 23.20 -11.41 -18.02
CA THR A 381 23.92 -10.46 -17.17
C THR A 381 22.93 -9.41 -16.67
N PHE A 382 22.01 -9.82 -15.80
CA PHE A 382 21.39 -8.93 -14.83
C PHE A 382 22.24 -9.04 -13.58
N HIS A 383 23.06 -8.02 -13.32
CA HIS A 383 23.76 -7.89 -12.05
C HIS A 383 22.75 -7.64 -10.93
N VAL A 384 22.29 -8.73 -10.31
CA VAL A 384 21.80 -8.73 -8.94
C VAL A 384 23.05 -8.64 -8.06
N ASN A 385 23.31 -7.48 -7.45
CA ASN A 385 24.30 -7.43 -6.38
C ASN A 385 23.70 -8.08 -5.13
N GLU A 386 24.33 -9.20 -4.76
CA GLU A 386 24.18 -9.92 -3.51
C GLU A 386 24.29 -8.97 -2.32
N CYS A 387 23.26 -8.93 -1.47
CA CYS A 387 23.42 -8.49 -0.10
C CYS A 387 24.09 -9.65 0.65
N GLN A 388 25.41 -9.61 0.77
CA GLN A 388 26.15 -10.57 1.59
C GLN A 388 25.72 -10.39 3.05
N GLN A 389 25.07 -11.42 3.59
CA GLN A 389 24.98 -11.67 5.02
C GLN A 389 26.41 -11.80 5.56
N THR A 390 26.88 -10.76 6.26
CA THR A 390 28.02 -10.89 7.16
C THR A 390 27.46 -11.03 8.57
N SER A 391 27.54 -12.26 9.07
CA SER A 391 27.41 -12.61 10.47
C SER A 391 28.62 -12.11 11.27
N GLY A 392 28.37 -11.59 12.47
CA GLY A 392 29.36 -11.57 13.56
C GLY A 392 29.88 -10.20 13.98
N ASP A 393 29.40 -9.77 15.16
CA ASP A 393 30.06 -8.90 16.14
C ASP A 393 30.48 -7.46 15.77
N ALA A 394 29.65 -6.51 16.25
CA ALA A 394 30.00 -5.46 17.21
C ALA A 394 29.30 -4.13 16.90
N LEU A 395 28.21 -3.83 17.61
CA LEU A 395 28.05 -2.57 18.35
C LEU A 395 26.76 -2.61 19.19
N LYS A 396 26.99 -2.70 20.52
CA LYS A 396 26.06 -2.32 21.59
C LYS A 396 25.65 -0.85 21.41
N VAL A 397 24.48 -0.49 21.97
CA VAL A 397 23.75 0.83 21.98
C VAL A 397 22.59 0.76 20.97
N LEU A 398 21.34 0.47 21.32
CA LEU A 398 20.47 1.06 22.34
C LEU A 398 19.61 -0.02 23.03
N GLY A 399 19.60 -0.04 24.36
CA GLY A 399 18.80 -1.00 25.12
C GLY A 399 17.34 -0.57 25.28
N ARG A 400 16.43 -1.11 24.46
CA ARG A 400 15.00 -1.28 24.81
C ARG A 400 14.49 -2.60 24.22
N ARG A 401 14.04 -3.52 25.09
CA ARG A 401 13.55 -4.87 24.71
C ARG A 401 12.10 -4.81 24.20
N PHE A 402 11.80 -5.51 23.11
CA PHE A 402 10.47 -5.72 22.52
C PHE A 402 9.57 -6.66 23.34
N PHE A 403 8.25 -6.49 23.18
CA PHE A 403 7.24 -7.46 23.56
C PHE A 403 6.44 -7.89 22.33
N LEU A 404 6.44 -9.18 22.05
CA LEU A 404 5.67 -9.83 20.98
C LEU A 404 4.48 -10.58 21.60
N LEU A 405 3.32 -10.53 20.95
CA LEU A 405 2.17 -11.36 21.30
C LEU A 405 2.39 -12.79 20.74
N PRO A 406 2.30 -13.85 21.57
CA PRO A 406 2.15 -15.20 21.07
C PRO A 406 0.75 -15.38 20.47
N SER A 407 0.68 -16.07 19.33
CA SER A 407 -0.49 -16.27 18.47
C SER A 407 -1.49 -17.32 19.01
N HIS A 408 -1.99 -17.09 20.23
CA HIS A 408 -3.08 -17.87 20.83
C HIS A 408 -4.22 -16.93 21.28
N ALA A 409 -5.17 -16.68 20.38
CA ALA A 409 -6.46 -16.09 20.72
C ALA A 409 -7.53 -17.18 20.68
N SER A 410 -8.16 -17.45 21.83
CA SER A 410 -9.37 -18.27 21.93
C SER A 410 -10.58 -17.49 21.42
N ALA A 411 -11.51 -18.18 20.77
CA ALA A 411 -12.77 -17.62 20.26
C ALA A 411 -13.68 -17.12 21.40
N ILE A 412 -14.33 -15.96 21.24
CA ILE A 412 -15.25 -15.36 22.22
C ILE A 412 -16.57 -14.89 21.55
N PRO A 413 -17.75 -15.14 22.18
CA PRO A 413 -18.93 -14.27 22.30
C PRO A 413 -19.40 -13.25 21.25
N ALA A 414 -20.57 -13.37 20.57
CA ALA A 414 -21.29 -12.20 20.04
C ALA A 414 -22.73 -12.12 20.60
N HIS A 415 -23.04 -11.06 21.37
CA HIS A 415 -24.41 -10.64 21.70
C HIS A 415 -24.63 -9.15 21.41
N SER A 416 -25.91 -8.83 21.26
CA SER A 416 -26.60 -7.61 20.78
C SER A 416 -26.16 -6.27 21.42
N PRO A 417 -26.44 -5.11 20.77
CA PRO A 417 -26.13 -3.80 21.34
C PRO A 417 -26.85 -3.58 22.69
N PRO A 418 -26.18 -3.01 23.70
CA PRO A 418 -26.80 -2.82 25.01
C PRO A 418 -27.83 -1.69 24.96
N THR A 419 -28.92 -1.91 25.67
CA THR A 419 -29.93 -0.91 26.04
C THR A 419 -29.28 0.23 26.86
N PRO A 420 -29.70 1.50 26.65
CA PRO A 420 -29.07 2.64 27.28
C PRO A 420 -29.58 2.83 28.72
N ALA A 421 -28.98 2.15 29.71
CA ALA A 421 -29.19 2.46 31.13
C ALA A 421 -28.15 1.88 32.13
N ALA A 422 -27.14 1.10 31.71
CA ALA A 422 -26.14 0.54 32.63
C ALA A 422 -24.93 1.47 32.79
N ALA A 423 -24.40 1.59 34.02
CA ALA A 423 -23.16 2.32 34.29
C ALA A 423 -21.99 1.68 33.52
N MET A 424 -21.11 2.49 32.93
CA MET A 424 -19.99 1.97 32.13
C MET A 424 -19.00 1.21 33.02
N PRO A 425 -18.55 0.01 32.61
CA PRO A 425 -17.62 -0.80 33.39
C PRO A 425 -16.22 -0.17 33.44
N VAL A 426 -15.55 -0.35 34.58
CA VAL A 426 -14.19 0.13 34.83
C VAL A 426 -13.28 -1.06 35.09
N TYR A 427 -12.18 -1.14 34.35
CA TYR A 427 -11.19 -2.22 34.45
C TYR A 427 -9.88 -1.66 35.01
N SER A 428 -9.49 -2.09 36.22
CA SER A 428 -8.18 -1.76 36.79
C SER A 428 -7.11 -2.67 36.17
N ILE A 429 -6.41 -2.17 35.14
CA ILE A 429 -5.36 -2.89 34.42
C ILE A 429 -4.02 -2.22 34.72
N ARG A 430 -3.05 -2.97 35.28
CA ARG A 430 -1.73 -2.44 35.70
C ARG A 430 -1.80 -1.18 36.56
N GLY A 431 -2.80 -1.10 37.43
CA GLY A 431 -3.03 0.06 38.32
C GLY A 431 -3.56 1.30 37.61
N VAL A 432 -4.05 1.17 36.38
CA VAL A 432 -4.76 2.22 35.63
C VAL A 432 -6.22 1.81 35.49
N ASP A 433 -7.12 2.68 35.93
CA ASP A 433 -8.56 2.48 35.78
C ASP A 433 -8.99 2.85 34.37
N VAL A 434 -9.39 1.85 33.58
CA VAL A 434 -9.86 2.00 32.21
C VAL A 434 -11.38 1.92 32.18
N ASP A 435 -12.04 3.06 32.05
CA ASP A 435 -13.45 3.14 31.65
C ASP A 435 -13.59 2.56 30.23
N PHE A 436 -14.52 1.62 30.02
CA PHE A 436 -14.81 1.04 28.72
C PHE A 436 -16.32 1.15 28.40
N PRO A 437 -16.73 1.43 27.15
CA PRO A 437 -18.12 1.74 26.82
C PRO A 437 -19.10 0.56 26.96
N PHE A 438 -18.61 -0.67 27.06
CA PHE A 438 -19.38 -1.89 27.24
C PHE A 438 -18.51 -2.93 27.98
N ASP A 439 -19.03 -4.12 28.26
CA ASP A 439 -18.24 -5.17 28.90
C ASP A 439 -17.12 -5.66 27.96
N ALA A 440 -15.86 -5.47 28.38
CA ALA A 440 -14.70 -5.77 27.56
C ALA A 440 -14.45 -7.27 27.49
N TYR A 441 -14.15 -7.78 26.30
CA TYR A 441 -13.74 -9.18 26.11
C TYR A 441 -12.32 -9.42 26.65
N ASP A 442 -12.00 -10.67 27.03
CA ASP A 442 -10.65 -11.02 27.53
C ASP A 442 -9.53 -10.64 26.55
N CYS A 443 -9.78 -10.76 25.25
CA CYS A 443 -8.83 -10.35 24.23
C CYS A 443 -8.64 -8.83 24.19
N GLN A 444 -9.69 -8.04 24.48
CA GLN A 444 -9.64 -6.59 24.60
C GLN A 444 -8.89 -6.18 25.87
N ILE A 445 -9.15 -6.85 27.00
CA ILE A 445 -8.40 -6.65 28.25
C ILE A 445 -6.92 -6.95 28.05
N THR A 446 -6.60 -8.07 27.39
CA THR A 446 -5.22 -8.45 27.04
C THR A 446 -4.58 -7.41 26.13
N TYR A 447 -5.32 -6.92 25.14
CA TYR A 447 -4.83 -5.87 24.24
C TYR A 447 -4.55 -4.56 24.99
N MET A 448 -5.49 -4.12 25.83
CA MET A 448 -5.34 -2.94 26.69
C MET A 448 -4.17 -3.10 27.66
N ASP A 449 -3.95 -4.29 28.24
CA ASP A 449 -2.78 -4.60 29.09
C ASP A 449 -1.46 -4.37 28.34
N ARG A 450 -1.36 -4.82 27.09
CA ARG A 450 -0.14 -4.62 26.27
C ARG A 450 0.08 -3.17 25.89
N VAL A 451 -0.99 -2.43 25.57
CA VAL A 451 -0.90 -0.98 25.35
C VAL A 451 -0.38 -0.32 26.62
N LEU A 452 -1.01 -0.56 27.78
CA LEU A 452 -0.61 0.01 29.06
C LEU A 452 0.82 -0.39 29.46
N GLU A 453 1.24 -1.62 29.20
CA GLU A 453 2.61 -2.08 29.43
C GLU A 453 3.62 -1.24 28.65
N SER A 454 3.41 -1.06 27.34
CA SER A 454 4.28 -0.26 26.49
C SER A 454 4.32 1.21 26.95
N LEU A 455 3.15 1.75 27.32
CA LEU A 455 2.95 3.09 27.85
C LEU A 455 3.43 3.27 29.28
N GLN A 456 3.63 2.25 30.09
CA GLN A 456 4.26 2.42 31.41
C GLN A 456 5.78 2.28 31.29
N GLN A 457 6.26 1.38 30.43
CA GLN A 457 7.69 1.09 30.31
C GLN A 457 8.46 2.00 29.34
N GLY A 458 7.78 2.84 28.55
CA GLY A 458 8.46 3.69 27.55
C GLY A 458 9.02 2.88 26.39
N LYS A 459 8.29 1.83 26.00
CA LYS A 459 8.68 0.91 24.93
C LYS A 459 7.75 1.08 23.73
N ASN A 460 8.29 0.75 22.56
CA ASN A 460 7.51 0.59 21.34
C ASN A 460 6.72 -0.72 21.39
N ALA A 461 5.60 -0.77 20.69
CA ALA A 461 4.77 -1.97 20.61
C ALA A 461 4.28 -2.20 19.18
N LEU A 462 4.35 -3.45 18.73
CA LEU A 462 3.67 -3.93 17.53
C LEU A 462 2.53 -4.85 17.97
N LEU A 463 1.29 -4.43 17.72
CA LEU A 463 0.09 -5.08 18.21
C LEU A 463 -0.77 -5.55 17.04
N GLU A 464 -0.69 -6.84 16.72
CA GLU A 464 -1.59 -7.48 15.78
C GLU A 464 -2.86 -7.94 16.52
N SER A 465 -4.02 -7.60 15.97
CA SER A 465 -5.30 -8.13 16.44
C SER A 465 -6.25 -8.20 15.26
N PRO A 466 -7.05 -9.28 15.09
CA PRO A 466 -7.97 -9.42 13.97
C PRO A 466 -8.88 -8.20 13.79
N THR A 467 -9.38 -7.95 12.58
CA THR A 467 -10.37 -6.88 12.34
C THR A 467 -11.65 -7.17 13.13
N GLY A 468 -12.27 -6.13 13.72
CA GLY A 468 -13.53 -6.25 14.45
C GLY A 468 -13.46 -6.62 15.93
N THR A 469 -12.28 -6.83 16.49
CA THR A 469 -12.08 -7.07 17.94
C THR A 469 -12.21 -5.80 18.80
N GLY A 470 -12.57 -4.65 18.21
CA GLY A 470 -12.61 -3.37 18.90
C GLY A 470 -11.22 -2.77 19.18
N LYS A 471 -10.22 -3.04 18.32
CA LYS A 471 -8.84 -2.49 18.42
C LYS A 471 -8.82 -0.99 18.70
N THR A 472 -9.54 -0.22 17.90
CA THR A 472 -9.61 1.24 17.99
C THR A 472 -10.11 1.70 19.37
N LEU A 473 -11.22 1.14 19.86
CA LEU A 473 -11.70 1.41 21.23
C LEU A 473 -10.69 0.98 22.30
N CYS A 474 -10.05 -0.18 22.16
CA CYS A 474 -9.02 -0.64 23.10
C CYS A 474 -7.85 0.34 23.16
N LEU A 475 -7.36 0.80 21.99
CA LEU A 475 -6.29 1.79 21.88
C LEU A 475 -6.68 3.11 22.50
N LEU A 476 -7.84 3.65 22.14
CA LEU A 476 -8.33 4.92 22.68
C LEU A 476 -8.50 4.87 24.20
N CYS A 477 -9.23 3.87 24.71
CA CYS A 477 -9.55 3.81 26.13
C CYS A 477 -8.29 3.59 26.98
N SER A 478 -7.42 2.64 26.59
CA SER A 478 -6.18 2.38 27.35
C SER A 478 -5.20 3.55 27.30
N ALA A 479 -5.01 4.18 26.14
CA ALA A 479 -4.12 5.34 26.02
C ALA A 479 -4.66 6.56 26.79
N LEU A 480 -5.96 6.84 26.69
CA LEU A 480 -6.59 7.97 27.39
C LEU A 480 -6.68 7.74 28.90
N ALA A 481 -6.95 6.51 29.36
CA ALA A 481 -6.89 6.15 30.77
C ALA A 481 -5.48 6.34 31.34
N TRP A 482 -4.47 5.86 30.61
CA TRP A 482 -3.07 6.06 30.97
C TRP A 482 -2.74 7.55 31.06
N ARG A 483 -3.16 8.36 30.07
CA ARG A 483 -2.95 9.80 30.10
C ARG A 483 -3.66 10.47 31.29
N ARG A 484 -4.90 10.08 31.58
CA ARG A 484 -5.70 10.58 32.72
C ARG A 484 -5.07 10.22 34.07
N SER A 485 -4.34 9.11 34.17
CA SER A 485 -3.68 8.69 35.41
C SER A 485 -2.63 9.70 35.92
N PHE A 486 -2.09 10.57 35.06
CA PHE A 486 -1.19 11.65 35.45
C PHE A 486 -1.92 12.90 35.96
N GLY A 487 -3.22 13.02 35.69
CA GLY A 487 -4.07 14.16 36.04
C GLY A 487 -5.20 14.35 35.05
N GLU A 488 -6.18 15.17 35.44
CA GLU A 488 -7.36 15.50 34.62
C GLU A 488 -6.98 16.05 33.23
N PHE A 489 -7.87 15.82 32.27
CA PHE A 489 -7.72 16.33 30.91
C PHE A 489 -7.75 17.86 30.87
N LEU A 490 -7.08 18.43 29.87
CA LEU A 490 -6.99 19.87 29.70
C LEU A 490 -8.38 20.48 29.46
N ARG A 491 -8.66 21.61 30.13
CA ARG A 491 -9.82 22.48 29.87
C ARG A 491 -9.34 23.89 29.52
N GLY A 492 -10.17 24.67 28.82
CA GLY A 492 -9.76 25.89 28.13
C GLY A 492 -9.16 27.02 29.00
N GLY A 493 -7.84 27.21 28.94
CA GLY A 493 -7.10 28.48 29.06
C GLY A 493 -7.03 29.20 30.43
N GLY A 494 -5.82 29.27 31.02
CA GLY A 494 -5.40 30.32 31.97
C GLY A 494 -4.84 29.79 33.30
N GLY A 495 -3.55 30.01 33.56
CA GLY A 495 -2.83 29.46 34.71
C GLY A 495 -3.19 30.03 36.09
N GLY A 496 -2.74 29.29 37.11
CA GLY A 496 -2.58 29.77 38.49
C GLY A 496 -3.63 29.28 39.49
N GLY A 497 -3.20 28.37 40.38
CA GLY A 497 -3.75 28.26 41.74
C GLY A 497 -4.52 26.97 42.06
N GLY A 498 -3.92 26.14 42.93
CA GLY A 498 -4.68 25.39 43.93
C GLY A 498 -4.67 23.86 43.84
N GLY A 499 -3.76 23.24 44.59
CA GLY A 499 -4.09 22.05 45.40
C GLY A 499 -3.71 20.67 44.84
N GLY A 500 -2.82 19.98 45.57
CA GLY A 500 -2.65 18.53 45.48
C GLY A 500 -1.27 18.05 45.03
N SER A 501 -0.28 18.15 45.91
CA SER A 501 0.94 17.36 45.82
C SER A 501 0.59 15.87 46.00
N GLN A 502 0.48 15.13 44.90
CA GLN A 502 0.66 13.69 44.89
C GLN A 502 1.82 13.38 43.95
N GLN A 503 2.87 12.78 44.50
CA GLN A 503 3.97 12.23 43.72
C GLN A 503 3.42 11.18 42.74
N PRO A 504 4.02 11.04 41.55
CA PRO A 504 3.63 9.97 40.62
C PRO A 504 3.84 8.61 41.30
N PRO A 505 2.83 7.72 41.33
CA PRO A 505 3.10 6.32 41.64
C PRO A 505 3.85 5.74 40.43
N TYR A 506 4.93 5.01 40.72
CA TYR A 506 5.90 4.39 39.81
C TYR A 506 7.11 5.25 39.43
N GLY A 507 8.21 4.94 40.13
CA GLY A 507 9.50 5.57 39.98
C GLY A 507 10.22 5.19 38.68
N SER A 508 10.71 6.20 38.00
CA SER A 508 11.85 6.14 37.09
C SER A 508 12.60 7.46 37.20
N GLN A 509 13.48 7.56 38.20
CA GLN A 509 14.51 8.61 38.22
C GLN A 509 15.53 8.31 37.09
N PRO A 510 15.78 9.23 36.15
CA PRO A 510 17.00 9.19 35.37
C PRO A 510 18.11 9.74 36.26
N SER A 511 19.04 8.87 36.68
CA SER A 511 20.25 9.30 37.37
C SER A 511 21.24 9.87 36.34
N GLY A 512 21.62 11.13 36.52
CA GLY A 512 22.89 11.68 36.03
C GLY A 512 22.82 12.74 34.93
N SER A 513 22.78 14.02 35.33
CA SER A 513 23.80 15.03 34.95
C SER A 513 23.40 16.41 35.49
N GLN A 514 24.18 16.91 36.46
CA GLN A 514 24.16 18.32 36.85
C GLN A 514 24.86 19.13 35.75
N HIS A 515 24.19 20.10 35.14
CA HIS A 515 24.80 21.37 34.71
C HIS A 515 23.73 22.43 34.43
N LEU A 516 23.97 23.63 34.96
CA LEU A 516 23.15 24.84 34.87
C LEU A 516 23.21 25.51 33.49
N GLY A 517 22.13 26.19 33.08
CA GLY A 517 22.16 27.22 32.03
C GLY A 517 20.83 27.41 31.27
N ASP A 518 20.05 28.39 31.75
CA ASP A 518 18.87 29.10 31.21
C ASP A 518 18.20 28.79 29.85
N THR A 519 16.88 29.03 29.87
CA THR A 519 15.91 29.19 28.76
C THR A 519 15.35 27.92 28.09
N ALA A 520 14.59 27.10 28.84
CA ALA A 520 13.71 26.08 28.28
C ALA A 520 12.24 26.53 28.31
N SER A 521 11.65 26.64 27.11
CA SER A 521 10.22 26.84 26.86
C SER A 521 9.36 25.86 27.65
N GLN A 522 8.31 26.35 28.29
CA GLN A 522 7.34 25.58 29.10
C GLN A 522 6.76 24.39 28.30
N SER A 523 7.30 23.18 28.48
CA SER A 523 6.73 21.94 27.96
C SER A 523 5.46 21.57 28.76
N SER A 524 4.49 20.94 28.12
CA SER A 524 3.25 20.53 28.79
C SER A 524 3.58 19.55 29.92
N ARG A 525 2.97 19.77 31.10
CA ARG A 525 3.18 18.96 32.31
C ARG A 525 2.93 17.46 32.11
N TYR A 526 2.22 17.07 31.06
CA TYR A 526 1.77 15.71 30.80
C TYR A 526 1.99 15.30 29.34
N PRO A 527 2.11 13.98 29.06
CA PRO A 527 2.34 13.46 27.71
C PRO A 527 1.15 13.74 26.77
N VAL A 528 1.43 13.93 25.48
CA VAL A 528 0.40 14.07 24.44
C VAL A 528 0.29 12.77 23.65
N ILE A 529 -0.94 12.34 23.35
CA ILE A 529 -1.19 11.21 22.47
C ILE A 529 -1.39 11.72 21.05
N ILE A 530 -0.62 11.21 20.10
CA ILE A 530 -0.80 11.49 18.68
C ILE A 530 -1.34 10.20 18.06
N TYR A 531 -2.64 10.20 17.79
CA TYR A 531 -3.32 9.11 17.10
C TYR A 531 -3.33 9.39 15.62
N ALA A 532 -2.81 8.48 14.83
CA ALA A 532 -2.84 8.63 13.40
C ALA A 532 -3.58 7.47 12.72
N SER A 533 -4.06 7.74 11.50
CA SER A 533 -4.72 6.78 10.60
C SER A 533 -4.22 6.95 9.16
N ARG A 534 -4.46 5.97 8.28
CA ARG A 534 -4.11 6.09 6.85
C ARG A 534 -4.94 7.17 6.16
N THR A 535 -6.23 7.29 6.50
CA THR A 535 -7.15 8.23 5.85
C THR A 535 -7.96 9.05 6.85
N HIS A 536 -8.49 10.18 6.37
CA HIS A 536 -9.41 11.00 7.14
C HIS A 536 -10.75 10.32 7.42
N SER A 537 -11.24 9.49 6.50
CA SER A 537 -12.48 8.71 6.72
C SER A 537 -12.34 7.76 7.91
N GLN A 538 -11.16 7.13 8.07
CA GLN A 538 -10.86 6.32 9.24
C GLN A 538 -10.80 7.17 10.51
N LEU A 539 -10.09 8.33 10.50
CA LEU A 539 -10.06 9.22 11.67
C LEU A 539 -11.47 9.67 12.09
N ARG A 540 -12.35 9.93 11.14
CA ARG A 540 -13.76 10.25 11.42
C ARG A 540 -14.48 9.13 12.16
N GLN A 541 -14.21 7.87 11.79
CA GLN A 541 -14.71 6.71 12.51
C GLN A 541 -14.12 6.62 13.93
N VAL A 542 -12.81 6.82 14.10
CA VAL A 542 -12.15 6.84 15.42
C VAL A 542 -12.75 7.91 16.33
N ILE A 543 -13.01 9.11 15.80
CA ILE A 543 -13.64 10.21 16.54
C ILE A 543 -15.09 9.86 16.93
N LYS A 544 -15.82 9.14 16.07
CA LYS A 544 -17.17 8.62 16.38
C LYS A 544 -17.12 7.62 17.54
N GLU A 545 -16.11 6.76 17.58
CA GLU A 545 -15.89 5.83 18.70
C GLU A 545 -15.50 6.58 19.98
N LEU A 546 -14.64 7.60 19.90
CA LEU A 546 -14.32 8.47 21.03
C LEU A 546 -15.58 9.12 21.62
N LYS A 547 -16.51 9.59 20.77
CA LYS A 547 -17.81 10.16 21.18
C LYS A 547 -18.63 9.17 22.01
N ALA A 548 -18.45 7.85 21.82
CA ALA A 548 -19.16 6.80 22.55
C ALA A 548 -18.55 6.46 23.93
N THR A 549 -17.39 7.00 24.29
CA THR A 549 -16.71 6.75 25.58
C THR A 549 -17.04 7.80 26.66
N SER A 550 -16.63 7.60 27.92
CA SER A 550 -16.64 8.65 28.98
C SER A 550 -15.54 9.68 28.78
N TYR A 551 -14.47 9.35 28.07
CA TYR A 551 -13.30 10.20 27.98
C TYR A 551 -13.64 11.49 27.21
N ARG A 552 -13.26 12.63 27.80
CA ARG A 552 -13.38 13.96 27.18
C ARG A 552 -12.02 14.64 27.18
N PRO A 553 -11.03 14.06 26.47
CA PRO A 553 -9.74 14.72 26.31
C PRO A 553 -9.91 16.01 25.51
N LYS A 554 -9.04 16.99 25.75
CA LYS A 554 -8.93 18.09 24.80
C LYS A 554 -8.32 17.55 23.51
N MET A 555 -9.07 17.62 22.41
CA MET A 555 -8.64 17.05 21.13
C MET A 555 -8.56 18.06 20.00
N SER A 556 -7.74 17.73 18.99
CA SER A 556 -7.75 18.37 17.67
C SER A 556 -7.64 17.31 16.57
N VAL A 557 -8.10 17.62 15.37
CA VAL A 557 -7.88 16.82 14.17
C VAL A 557 -7.23 17.69 13.09
N LEU A 558 -6.13 17.20 12.54
CA LEU A 558 -5.40 17.86 11.47
C LEU A 558 -5.96 17.44 10.12
N GLY A 559 -6.00 18.36 9.15
CA GLY A 559 -6.37 18.07 7.77
C GLY A 559 -5.86 19.11 6.78
N SER A 560 -6.06 18.82 5.50
CA SER A 560 -5.52 19.65 4.43
C SER A 560 -6.34 20.92 4.23
N ARG A 561 -5.74 21.93 3.59
CA ARG A 561 -6.49 23.11 3.15
C ARG A 561 -7.60 22.74 2.18
N GLU A 562 -7.45 21.66 1.40
CA GLU A 562 -8.48 21.22 0.46
C GLU A 562 -9.76 20.80 1.15
N GLN A 563 -9.63 20.22 2.35
CA GLN A 563 -10.77 19.78 3.16
C GLN A 563 -11.33 20.90 4.04
N MET A 564 -10.47 21.80 4.52
CA MET A 564 -10.82 22.77 5.56
C MET A 564 -11.03 24.21 5.06
N CYS A 565 -10.61 24.55 3.84
CA CYS A 565 -10.67 25.93 3.35
C CYS A 565 -12.11 26.33 2.99
N ILE A 566 -12.58 27.40 3.64
CA ILE A 566 -13.91 27.99 3.42
C ILE A 566 -13.87 29.29 2.62
N HIS A 567 -12.66 29.77 2.26
CA HIS A 567 -12.52 31.00 1.50
C HIS A 567 -12.95 30.77 0.04
N ASN A 568 -13.96 31.52 -0.44
CA ASN A 568 -14.62 31.31 -1.73
C ASN A 568 -13.69 31.06 -2.93
N GLU A 569 -12.60 31.83 -3.06
CA GLU A 569 -11.67 31.66 -4.21
C GLU A 569 -10.58 30.61 -3.94
N VAL A 570 -9.96 30.60 -2.76
CA VAL A 570 -8.91 29.65 -2.41
C VAL A 570 -9.43 28.21 -2.33
N SER A 571 -10.68 28.00 -1.90
CA SER A 571 -11.28 26.66 -1.81
C SER A 571 -11.52 26.01 -3.18
N LYS A 572 -11.47 26.78 -4.28
CA LYS A 572 -11.56 26.25 -5.65
C LYS A 572 -10.22 25.73 -6.18
N LEU A 573 -9.10 26.18 -5.61
CA LEU A 573 -7.77 25.72 -5.96
C LEU A 573 -7.46 24.36 -5.30
N ARG A 574 -6.47 23.65 -5.84
CA ARG A 574 -6.01 22.35 -5.32
C ARG A 574 -4.48 22.33 -5.16
N GLY A 575 -3.98 21.44 -4.32
CA GLY A 575 -2.56 21.20 -4.07
C GLY A 575 -1.77 22.45 -3.67
N ARG A 576 -0.55 22.58 -4.22
CA ARG A 576 0.36 23.69 -3.92
C ARG A 576 -0.22 25.06 -4.30
N ALA A 577 -0.97 25.15 -5.39
CA ALA A 577 -1.60 26.41 -5.80
C ALA A 577 -2.56 26.94 -4.71
N GLN A 578 -3.31 26.04 -4.07
CA GLN A 578 -4.15 26.40 -2.94
C GLN A 578 -3.33 26.85 -1.72
N ASN A 579 -2.27 26.10 -1.39
CA ASN A 579 -1.40 26.42 -0.26
C ASN A 579 -0.78 27.82 -0.38
N ASN A 580 -0.23 28.13 -1.56
CA ASN A 580 0.45 29.39 -1.81
C ASN A 580 -0.54 30.56 -1.82
N ALA A 581 -1.68 30.42 -2.48
CA ALA A 581 -2.74 31.43 -2.45
C ALA A 581 -3.24 31.70 -1.01
N CYS A 582 -3.40 30.65 -0.21
CA CYS A 582 -3.76 30.78 1.20
C CYS A 582 -2.67 31.53 1.99
N HIS A 583 -1.42 31.11 1.84
CA HIS A 583 -0.27 31.70 2.52
C HIS A 583 -0.13 33.19 2.21
N TYR A 584 -0.20 33.54 0.92
CA TYR A 584 -0.16 34.90 0.43
C TYR A 584 -1.23 35.79 1.08
N LEU A 585 -2.49 35.36 1.05
CA LEU A 585 -3.60 36.11 1.65
C LEU A 585 -3.46 36.24 3.18
N CYS A 586 -2.89 35.25 3.85
CA CYS A 586 -2.64 35.31 5.30
C CYS A 586 -1.49 36.27 5.62
N LYS A 587 -0.38 36.22 4.86
CA LYS A 587 0.78 37.11 5.03
C LYS A 587 0.40 38.58 4.86
N LYS A 588 -0.42 38.90 3.85
CA LYS A 588 -0.95 40.26 3.63
C LYS A 588 -2.13 40.63 4.54
N ARG A 589 -2.57 39.72 5.43
CA ARG A 589 -3.76 39.86 6.29
C ARG A 589 -5.04 40.17 5.50
N TRP A 590 -5.17 39.64 4.29
CA TRP A 590 -6.37 39.76 3.45
C TRP A 590 -7.36 38.61 3.64
N CYS A 591 -6.92 37.48 4.19
CA CYS A 591 -7.82 36.39 4.55
C CYS A 591 -8.62 36.73 5.81
N ARG A 592 -9.87 37.21 5.64
CA ARG A 592 -10.77 37.52 6.78
C ARG A 592 -10.95 36.34 7.74
N HIS A 593 -11.04 35.13 7.20
CA HIS A 593 -11.20 33.92 8.01
C HIS A 593 -9.99 33.64 8.90
N GLN A 594 -8.76 33.78 8.39
CA GLN A 594 -7.55 33.57 9.18
C GLN A 594 -7.36 34.68 10.21
N ASN A 595 -7.61 35.94 9.83
CA ASN A 595 -7.50 37.08 10.74
C ASN A 595 -8.41 36.93 11.97
N SER A 596 -9.57 36.30 11.80
CA SER A 596 -10.57 36.10 12.86
C SER A 596 -10.20 34.97 13.85
N VAL A 597 -9.21 34.13 13.54
CA VAL A 597 -8.86 32.94 14.36
C VAL A 597 -8.41 33.33 15.76
N THR A 598 -7.52 34.33 15.87
CA THR A 598 -6.95 34.72 17.17
C THR A 598 -8.03 35.20 18.13
N GLU A 599 -8.93 36.07 17.66
CA GLU A 599 -10.05 36.57 18.45
C GLU A 599 -11.04 35.45 18.80
N TYR A 600 -11.37 34.61 17.83
CA TYR A 600 -12.25 33.46 18.05
C TYR A 600 -11.72 32.51 19.12
N MET A 601 -10.43 32.19 19.09
CA MET A 601 -9.78 31.29 20.05
C MET A 601 -9.74 31.88 21.46
N ARG A 602 -9.64 33.21 21.63
CA ARG A 602 -9.75 33.86 22.94
C ARG A 602 -11.15 33.68 23.55
N SER A 603 -12.19 33.79 22.73
CA SER A 603 -13.58 33.67 23.16
C SER A 603 -14.08 32.22 23.23
N ASN A 604 -13.31 31.26 22.70
CA ASN A 604 -13.68 29.84 22.64
C ASN A 604 -12.51 28.96 23.12
N SER A 605 -11.93 29.28 24.28
CA SER A 605 -10.78 28.57 24.85
C SER A 605 -11.06 27.08 25.12
N GLU A 606 -12.33 26.72 25.32
CA GLU A 606 -12.79 25.34 25.52
C GLU A 606 -12.92 24.51 24.23
N LEU A 607 -12.66 25.08 23.06
CA LEU A 607 -12.70 24.33 21.81
C LEU A 607 -11.73 23.13 21.87
N GLY A 608 -12.24 21.94 21.53
CA GLY A 608 -11.53 20.67 21.70
C GLY A 608 -11.92 19.88 22.93
N SER A 609 -12.62 20.47 23.91
CA SER A 609 -13.09 19.74 25.11
C SER A 609 -14.23 18.75 24.80
N LYS A 610 -14.90 18.92 23.66
CA LYS A 610 -15.86 17.97 23.11
C LYS A 610 -15.28 17.40 21.81
N PRO A 611 -15.42 16.09 21.55
CA PRO A 611 -14.92 15.52 20.31
C PRO A 611 -15.60 16.10 19.08
N PHE A 612 -14.82 16.45 18.05
CA PHE A 612 -15.29 17.01 16.79
C PHE A 612 -14.51 16.40 15.61
N ASP A 613 -15.13 16.31 14.43
CA ASP A 613 -14.46 15.94 13.18
C ASP A 613 -14.12 17.17 12.30
N ILE A 614 -13.65 16.94 11.07
CA ILE A 614 -13.25 18.02 10.17
C ILE A 614 -14.46 18.82 9.70
N GLU A 615 -15.55 18.12 9.44
CA GLU A 615 -16.82 18.66 8.98
C GLU A 615 -17.42 19.58 10.06
N ASP A 616 -17.37 19.16 11.33
CA ASP A 616 -17.72 19.99 12.49
C ASP A 616 -16.92 21.32 12.51
N LEU A 617 -15.60 21.27 12.25
CA LEU A 617 -14.75 22.49 12.16
C LEU A 617 -15.08 23.37 10.96
N VAL A 618 -15.36 22.77 9.80
CA VAL A 618 -15.76 23.49 8.58
C VAL A 618 -17.08 24.22 8.81
N ASP A 619 -18.04 23.58 9.47
CA ASP A 619 -19.32 24.19 9.81
C ASP A 619 -19.16 25.34 10.82
N ILE A 620 -18.27 25.19 11.82
CA ILE A 620 -17.87 26.32 12.70
C ILE A 620 -17.32 27.48 11.86
N GLY A 621 -16.43 27.21 10.91
CA GLY A 621 -15.87 28.25 10.08
C GLY A 621 -16.90 28.94 9.18
N ARG A 622 -17.82 28.17 8.59
CA ARG A 622 -18.90 28.71 7.73
C ARG A 622 -19.91 29.54 8.50
N THR A 623 -20.25 29.12 9.72
CA THR A 623 -21.28 29.78 10.54
C THR A 623 -20.73 30.93 11.37
N LYS A 624 -19.53 30.79 11.94
CA LYS A 624 -18.92 31.78 12.86
C LYS A 624 -17.82 32.62 12.22
N GLY A 625 -17.34 32.25 11.04
CA GLY A 625 -16.34 33.00 10.27
C GLY A 625 -14.85 32.62 10.40
N PRO A 626 -14.32 31.99 11.47
CA PRO A 626 -12.87 31.75 11.58
C PRO A 626 -12.39 30.63 10.65
N CYS A 627 -11.12 30.62 10.27
CA CYS A 627 -10.57 29.62 9.35
C CYS A 627 -10.41 28.24 10.04
N PRO A 628 -11.08 27.17 9.57
CA PRO A 628 -10.98 25.83 10.18
C PRO A 628 -9.56 25.26 10.19
N TYR A 629 -8.80 25.47 9.12
CA TYR A 629 -7.41 25.01 8.98
C TYR A 629 -6.48 25.60 10.04
N TYR A 630 -6.60 26.91 10.32
CA TYR A 630 -5.77 27.55 11.33
C TYR A 630 -6.28 27.33 12.75
N ILE A 631 -7.60 27.15 12.93
CA ILE A 631 -8.17 26.71 14.21
C ILE A 631 -7.57 25.37 14.64
N SER A 632 -7.61 24.35 13.77
CA SER A 632 -7.12 23.01 14.14
C SER A 632 -5.65 23.03 14.54
N ARG A 633 -4.83 23.83 13.86
CA ARG A 633 -3.42 24.08 14.19
C ARG A 633 -3.24 24.82 15.52
N GLU A 634 -4.05 25.83 15.82
CA GLU A 634 -3.96 26.54 17.10
C GLU A 634 -4.36 25.63 18.27
N VAL A 635 -5.45 24.87 18.13
CA VAL A 635 -5.88 23.89 19.13
C VAL A 635 -4.78 22.84 19.35
N SER A 636 -4.14 22.35 18.29
CA SER A 636 -3.11 21.29 18.36
C SER A 636 -1.88 21.62 19.21
N LYS A 637 -1.64 22.90 19.54
CA LYS A 637 -0.55 23.34 20.42
C LYS A 637 -0.75 22.91 21.88
N SER A 638 -1.99 22.64 22.28
CA SER A 638 -2.33 22.25 23.64
C SER A 638 -3.55 21.31 23.61
N VAL A 639 -3.27 20.02 23.45
CA VAL A 639 -4.23 18.91 23.41
C VAL A 639 -3.74 17.76 24.27
N ASP A 640 -4.67 16.92 24.73
CA ASP A 640 -4.36 15.60 25.30
C ASP A 640 -4.22 14.55 24.21
N ILE A 641 -5.01 14.68 23.12
CA ILE A 641 -4.96 13.80 21.96
C ILE A 641 -5.04 14.57 20.63
N LEU A 642 -4.18 14.22 19.68
CA LEU A 642 -4.14 14.78 18.33
C LEU A 642 -4.43 13.70 17.30
N PHE A 643 -5.41 13.94 16.43
CA PHE A 643 -5.74 13.06 15.31
C PHE A 643 -5.08 13.58 14.02
N ALA A 644 -4.34 12.74 13.29
CA ALA A 644 -3.68 13.14 12.05
C ALA A 644 -3.54 11.97 11.05
N PRO A 645 -3.57 12.21 9.73
CA PRO A 645 -3.15 11.17 8.80
C PRO A 645 -1.63 10.92 8.90
N TYR A 646 -1.16 9.69 8.64
CA TYR A 646 0.26 9.35 8.81
C TYR A 646 1.23 10.19 8.01
N ASN A 647 0.86 10.61 6.81
CA ASN A 647 1.72 11.43 5.96
C ASN A 647 2.03 12.81 6.59
N TYR A 648 1.20 13.33 7.50
CA TYR A 648 1.52 14.55 8.25
C TYR A 648 2.63 14.33 9.27
N LEU A 649 2.76 13.10 9.76
CA LEU A 649 3.76 12.73 10.76
C LEU A 649 5.04 12.21 10.09
N ILE A 650 4.95 11.36 9.08
CA ILE A 650 6.11 10.67 8.49
C ILE A 650 6.89 11.60 7.55
N ASP A 651 6.19 12.33 6.69
CA ASP A 651 6.82 13.25 5.74
C ASP A 651 7.41 14.45 6.50
N PRO A 652 8.74 14.67 6.41
CA PRO A 652 9.41 15.77 7.12
C PRO A 652 8.87 17.14 6.68
N GLY A 653 8.55 17.29 5.40
CA GLY A 653 8.01 18.49 4.81
C GLY A 653 6.69 18.89 5.44
N ASN A 654 5.77 17.93 5.61
CA ASN A 654 4.50 18.14 6.30
C ASN A 654 4.68 18.34 7.80
N ARG A 655 5.60 17.61 8.43
CA ARG A 655 5.89 17.71 9.86
C ARG A 655 6.40 19.09 10.26
N ARG A 656 7.10 19.81 9.37
CA ARG A 656 7.51 21.22 9.58
C ARG A 656 6.32 22.15 9.86
N SER A 657 5.11 21.81 9.43
CA SER A 657 3.91 22.60 9.75
C SER A 657 3.39 22.38 11.19
N LEU A 658 4.01 21.47 11.95
CA LEU A 658 3.61 21.03 13.29
C LEU A 658 4.51 21.61 14.39
N THR A 659 4.97 22.86 14.26
CA THR A 659 5.93 23.52 15.17
C THR A 659 5.45 23.72 16.61
N GLY A 660 4.19 23.44 16.92
CA GLY A 660 3.61 23.60 18.25
C GLY A 660 3.31 22.31 19.00
N ILE A 661 3.63 21.14 18.44
CA ILE A 661 3.36 19.85 19.12
C ILE A 661 4.51 19.55 20.10
N PRO A 662 4.22 19.23 21.38
CA PRO A 662 5.24 18.75 22.31
C PRO A 662 5.57 17.29 21.99
N TRP A 663 6.65 17.05 21.26
CA TRP A 663 7.09 15.70 20.90
C TRP A 663 7.79 14.95 22.03
N ASP A 664 8.46 15.69 22.92
CA ASP A 664 9.12 15.11 24.08
C ASP A 664 8.09 14.43 24.98
N ASN A 665 8.35 13.17 25.33
CA ASN A 665 7.45 12.31 26.09
C ASN A 665 6.08 12.05 25.42
N ALA A 666 5.91 12.34 24.13
CA ALA A 666 4.68 12.04 23.40
C ALA A 666 4.51 10.54 23.10
N VAL A 667 3.27 10.12 22.86
CA VAL A 667 2.93 8.76 22.43
C VAL A 667 2.44 8.82 20.98
N LEU A 668 3.06 8.06 20.08
CA LEU A 668 2.62 7.94 18.69
C LEU A 668 1.86 6.62 18.51
N ILE A 669 0.62 6.69 18.02
CA ILE A 669 -0.19 5.52 17.69
C ILE A 669 -0.42 5.53 16.17
N PHE A 670 0.04 4.48 15.49
CA PHE A 670 -0.28 4.19 14.10
C PHE A 670 -1.26 3.01 14.04
N ASP A 671 -2.54 3.30 13.86
CA ASP A 671 -3.59 2.31 13.55
C ASP A 671 -3.48 1.76 12.10
N GLU A 672 -4.14 0.68 11.70
CA GLU A 672 -4.07 0.19 10.30
C GLU A 672 -2.68 0.26 9.58
N ALA A 673 -1.61 -0.04 10.32
CA ALA A 673 -0.23 0.27 9.93
C ALA A 673 0.39 -0.71 8.90
N HIS A 674 -0.42 -1.53 8.24
CA HIS A 674 0.03 -2.54 7.27
C HIS A 674 0.75 -1.94 6.04
N ASN A 675 0.55 -0.65 5.75
CA ASN A 675 1.24 0.07 4.67
C ASN A 675 2.30 1.07 5.17
N LEU A 676 2.63 1.04 6.46
CA LEU A 676 3.50 2.06 7.05
C LEU A 676 4.93 2.01 6.47
N GLU A 677 5.40 0.79 6.15
CA GLU A 677 6.71 0.54 5.55
C GLU A 677 6.89 1.31 4.24
N SER A 678 6.00 1.12 3.28
CA SER A 678 6.09 1.78 1.97
C SER A 678 5.96 3.30 2.11
N ILE A 679 5.07 3.79 2.98
CA ILE A 679 4.91 5.23 3.21
C ILE A 679 6.20 5.85 3.79
N CYS A 680 6.89 5.14 4.67
CA CYS A 680 8.16 5.59 5.23
C CYS A 680 9.29 5.57 4.19
N ALA A 681 9.36 4.54 3.36
CA ALA A 681 10.33 4.45 2.26
C ALA A 681 10.11 5.56 1.23
N ASP A 682 8.86 5.80 0.84
CA ASP A 682 8.47 6.85 -0.12
C ASP A 682 8.81 8.24 0.43
N ALA A 683 8.48 8.53 1.69
CA ALA A 683 8.76 9.82 2.33
C ALA A 683 10.27 10.10 2.50
N ALA A 684 11.09 9.05 2.51
CA ALA A 684 12.54 9.14 2.56
C ALA A 684 13.18 9.17 1.16
N SER A 685 12.40 9.00 0.09
CA SER A 685 12.85 8.92 -1.30
C SER A 685 12.46 10.16 -2.10
N PHE A 686 13.10 10.40 -3.25
CA PHE A 686 12.64 11.42 -4.19
C PHE A 686 12.88 11.05 -5.65
N ASP A 687 12.06 11.64 -6.52
CA ASP A 687 12.25 11.69 -7.97
C ASP A 687 12.28 13.14 -8.45
N LEU A 688 13.39 13.56 -9.04
CA LEU A 688 13.58 14.86 -9.65
C LEU A 688 13.34 14.75 -11.15
N LEU A 689 12.11 15.05 -11.56
CA LEU A 689 11.72 15.04 -12.97
C LEU A 689 12.35 16.22 -13.74
N PRO A 690 12.63 16.07 -15.05
CA PRO A 690 13.18 17.13 -15.88
C PRO A 690 12.34 18.40 -15.87
N ASN A 691 11.02 18.25 -16.01
CA ASN A 691 10.09 19.38 -16.04
C ASN A 691 10.08 20.15 -14.71
N ASN A 692 10.32 19.48 -13.58
CA ASN A 692 10.45 20.13 -12.29
C ASN A 692 11.70 21.02 -12.27
N LEU A 693 12.82 20.51 -12.78
CA LEU A 693 14.09 21.24 -12.80
C LEU A 693 14.03 22.45 -13.76
N THR A 694 13.47 22.28 -14.96
CA THR A 694 13.23 23.38 -15.91
C THR A 694 12.35 24.46 -15.28
N SER A 695 11.29 24.07 -14.56
CA SER A 695 10.42 25.02 -13.87
C SER A 695 11.14 25.74 -12.72
N CYS A 696 11.99 25.04 -11.95
CA CYS A 696 12.82 25.63 -10.90
C CYS A 696 13.82 26.66 -11.47
N ILE A 697 14.43 26.39 -12.62
CA ILE A 697 15.33 27.32 -13.31
C ILE A 697 14.58 28.59 -13.73
N ALA A 698 13.36 28.45 -14.25
CA ALA A 698 12.52 29.58 -14.63
C ALA A 698 12.14 30.45 -13.41
N GLU A 699 11.78 29.82 -12.29
CA GLU A 699 11.46 30.52 -11.04
C GLU A 699 12.66 31.26 -10.45
N ALA A 700 13.85 30.65 -10.47
CA ALA A 700 15.07 31.33 -10.05
C ALA A 700 15.38 32.54 -10.96
N GLN A 701 15.12 32.45 -12.26
CA GLN A 701 15.25 33.58 -13.19
C GLN A 701 14.25 34.70 -12.89
N GLU A 702 12.99 34.36 -12.58
CA GLU A 702 11.97 35.33 -12.20
C GLU A 702 12.36 36.06 -10.90
N CYS A 703 12.94 35.36 -9.92
CA CYS A 703 13.46 35.98 -8.69
C CYS A 703 14.52 37.06 -8.97
N ILE A 704 15.44 36.81 -9.91
CA ILE A 704 16.47 37.79 -10.30
C ILE A 704 15.80 39.06 -10.84
N GLN A 705 14.80 38.90 -11.71
CA GLN A 705 14.06 40.03 -12.30
C GLN A 705 13.31 40.81 -11.22
N LEU A 706 12.56 40.12 -10.36
CA LEU A 706 11.80 40.74 -9.27
C LEU A 706 12.70 41.49 -8.29
N CYS A 707 13.86 40.94 -7.91
CA CYS A 707 14.82 41.65 -7.07
C CYS A 707 15.38 42.90 -7.74
N SER A 708 15.69 42.82 -9.04
CA SER A 708 16.24 43.97 -9.77
C SER A 708 15.24 45.13 -9.85
N VAL A 709 13.96 44.84 -10.03
CA VAL A 709 12.87 45.82 -10.05
C VAL A 709 12.57 46.36 -8.64
N LYS A 710 12.58 45.51 -7.61
CA LYS A 710 12.32 45.93 -6.24
C LYS A 710 13.44 46.86 -5.71
N ARG A 711 14.71 46.56 -6.03
CA ARG A 711 15.86 47.43 -5.71
C ARG A 711 15.78 48.82 -6.35
N SER A 712 15.20 48.95 -7.54
CA SER A 712 15.04 50.26 -8.19
C SER A 712 13.87 51.09 -7.64
N ILE A 713 12.90 50.46 -6.98
CA ILE A 713 11.71 51.12 -6.42
C ILE A 713 11.89 51.50 -4.95
N GLU A 714 12.45 50.62 -4.11
CA GLU A 714 12.39 50.77 -2.65
C GLU A 714 13.60 51.50 -2.02
N ASN A 715 14.61 51.90 -2.81
CA ASN A 715 15.82 52.66 -2.37
C ASN A 715 16.43 52.19 -1.03
N SER A 716 16.22 50.92 -0.69
CA SER A 716 16.69 50.30 0.54
C SER A 716 17.47 49.06 0.14
N ALA A 717 18.69 48.97 0.66
CA ALA A 717 19.51 47.77 0.56
C ALA A 717 18.96 46.72 1.55
N ASP A 718 17.72 46.28 1.33
CA ASP A 718 17.18 45.19 2.12
C ASP A 718 18.00 43.94 1.81
N LYS A 719 18.93 43.61 2.71
CA LYS A 719 19.92 42.53 2.55
C LYS A 719 19.26 41.15 2.44
N GLN A 720 17.95 41.06 2.66
CA GLN A 720 17.18 39.83 2.62
C GLN A 720 17.04 39.25 1.21
N PHE A 721 17.03 40.08 0.16
CA PHE A 721 16.82 39.64 -1.22
C PHE A 721 17.96 40.09 -2.14
N ASP A 722 18.86 39.18 -2.47
CA ASP A 722 20.03 39.46 -3.32
C ASP A 722 19.88 38.80 -4.71
N PRO A 723 19.79 39.58 -5.82
CA PRO A 723 19.80 39.05 -7.17
C PRO A 723 20.99 38.12 -7.45
N GLU A 724 22.14 38.37 -6.81
CA GLU A 724 23.33 37.53 -6.97
C GLU A 724 23.10 36.12 -6.41
N ASN A 725 22.44 35.98 -5.26
CA ASN A 725 22.11 34.68 -4.68
C ASN A 725 21.16 33.87 -5.59
N TYR A 726 20.17 34.53 -6.21
CA TYR A 726 19.26 33.87 -7.16
C TYR A 726 19.94 33.53 -8.50
N ALA A 727 20.89 34.36 -8.94
CA ALA A 727 21.71 34.06 -10.10
C ALA A 727 22.60 32.83 -9.86
N ILE A 728 23.21 32.72 -8.67
CA ILE A 728 23.97 31.53 -8.24
C ILE A 728 23.05 30.30 -8.20
N LEU A 729 21.87 30.40 -7.59
CA LEU A 729 20.88 29.31 -7.54
C LEU A 729 20.50 28.85 -8.95
N LYS A 730 20.16 29.77 -9.85
CA LYS A 730 19.84 29.46 -11.25
C LYS A 730 21.00 28.75 -11.95
N ALA A 731 22.22 29.27 -11.81
CA ALA A 731 23.41 28.68 -12.42
C ALA A 731 23.66 27.25 -11.92
N LEU A 732 23.48 27.01 -10.62
CA LEU A 732 23.60 25.67 -10.02
C LEU A 732 22.53 24.71 -10.53
N LEU A 733 21.27 25.13 -10.64
CA LEU A 733 20.20 24.30 -11.18
C LEU A 733 20.41 23.95 -12.66
N MET A 734 20.92 24.90 -13.46
CA MET A 734 21.30 24.64 -14.85
C MET A 734 22.51 23.69 -14.95
N ALA A 735 23.50 23.84 -14.07
CA ALA A 735 24.65 22.94 -14.00
C ALA A 735 24.23 21.53 -13.57
N LEU A 736 23.30 21.41 -12.62
CA LEU A 736 22.69 20.15 -12.22
C LEU A 736 21.94 19.49 -13.38
N GLU A 737 21.09 20.23 -14.09
CA GLU A 737 20.37 19.73 -15.27
C GLU A 737 21.33 19.21 -16.34
N LYS A 738 22.38 20.00 -16.63
CA LYS A 738 23.43 19.62 -17.57
C LYS A 738 24.14 18.34 -17.11
N LYS A 739 24.55 18.26 -15.85
CA LYS A 739 25.28 17.11 -15.32
C LYS A 739 24.45 15.83 -15.33
N ILE A 740 23.16 15.89 -15.01
CA ILE A 740 22.23 14.75 -15.15
C ILE A 740 22.14 14.33 -16.63
N GLY A 741 22.07 15.30 -17.54
CA GLY A 741 22.05 15.09 -18.99
C GLY A 741 23.34 14.51 -19.60
N GLU A 742 24.49 14.61 -18.92
CA GLU A 742 25.80 14.13 -19.39
C GLU A 742 26.12 12.69 -18.97
N LEU A 743 25.38 12.12 -18.01
CA LEU A 743 25.59 10.72 -17.58
C LEU A 743 25.45 9.75 -18.77
N VAL A 744 26.36 8.80 -18.92
CA VAL A 744 26.23 7.81 -20.00
C VAL A 744 25.30 6.70 -19.51
N ILE A 745 24.14 6.54 -20.15
CA ILE A 745 23.18 5.47 -19.86
C ILE A 745 23.41 4.37 -20.90
N ASP A 746 24.13 3.32 -20.50
CA ASP A 746 24.49 2.22 -21.38
C ASP A 746 23.27 1.37 -21.80
N SER A 747 22.22 1.34 -20.96
CA SER A 747 20.96 0.65 -21.23
C SER A 747 19.78 1.53 -20.81
N LYS A 748 18.91 1.87 -21.77
CA LYS A 748 17.69 2.64 -21.51
C LYS A 748 16.68 1.90 -20.61
N GLU A 749 16.75 0.57 -20.58
CA GLU A 749 15.89 -0.27 -19.73
C GLU A 749 16.37 -0.31 -18.27
N LEU A 750 17.70 -0.34 -18.04
CA LEU A 750 18.28 -0.43 -16.69
C LEU A 750 18.60 0.92 -16.07
N GLY A 751 18.63 2.00 -16.88
CA GLY A 751 19.09 3.32 -16.46
C GLY A 751 20.55 3.31 -15.99
N TYR A 752 20.96 4.38 -15.33
CA TYR A 752 22.25 4.53 -14.69
C TYR A 752 22.07 4.41 -13.18
N THR A 753 22.60 3.33 -12.57
CA THR A 753 22.43 3.05 -11.13
C THR A 753 23.78 3.01 -10.40
N LYS A 754 23.85 3.64 -9.23
CA LYS A 754 25.02 3.68 -8.34
C LYS A 754 24.61 3.50 -6.86
N PRO A 755 25.56 3.14 -5.96
CA PRO A 755 25.32 3.19 -4.52
C PRO A 755 24.84 4.57 -4.07
N GLY A 756 23.99 4.65 -3.05
CA GLY A 756 23.40 5.91 -2.60
C GLY A 756 24.43 6.99 -2.23
N SER A 757 25.62 6.61 -1.73
CA SER A 757 26.70 7.54 -1.40
C SER A 757 27.24 8.34 -2.60
N TYR A 758 27.06 7.84 -3.82
CA TYR A 758 27.48 8.52 -5.04
C TYR A 758 26.83 9.90 -5.21
N ILE A 759 25.65 10.14 -4.60
CA ILE A 759 24.99 11.46 -4.64
C ILE A 759 25.89 12.59 -4.12
N TYR A 760 26.75 12.32 -3.13
CA TYR A 760 27.63 13.34 -2.56
C TYR A 760 28.79 13.66 -3.47
N GLU A 761 29.40 12.65 -4.10
CA GLU A 761 30.41 12.85 -5.14
C GLU A 761 29.81 13.65 -6.30
N PHE A 762 28.65 13.20 -6.79
CA PHE A 762 27.90 13.83 -7.88
C PHE A 762 27.59 15.31 -7.62
N LEU A 763 27.10 15.65 -6.42
CA LEU A 763 26.77 17.02 -6.03
C LEU A 763 27.99 17.88 -5.65
N SER A 764 29.06 17.27 -5.11
CA SER A 764 30.26 18.01 -4.70
C SER A 764 31.00 18.68 -5.86
N GLU A 765 31.00 18.07 -7.04
CA GLU A 765 31.54 18.68 -8.26
C GLU A 765 30.75 19.94 -8.70
N LEU A 766 29.50 20.06 -8.26
CA LEU A 766 28.68 21.27 -8.43
C LEU A 766 28.82 22.24 -7.24
N ASN A 767 29.75 21.98 -6.32
CA ASN A 767 29.92 22.70 -5.06
C ASN A 767 28.68 22.65 -4.15
N ILE A 768 27.83 21.62 -4.29
CA ILE A 768 26.69 21.36 -3.41
C ILE A 768 27.17 20.36 -2.34
N THR A 769 27.40 20.87 -1.14
CA THR A 769 27.93 20.16 0.02
C THR A 769 27.03 20.41 1.24
N SER A 770 27.28 19.75 2.37
CA SER A 770 26.50 19.98 3.59
C SER A 770 26.58 21.42 4.12
N GLU A 771 27.62 22.17 3.78
CA GLU A 771 27.77 23.57 4.19
C GLU A 771 27.05 24.53 3.24
N THR A 772 27.19 24.30 1.93
CA THR A 772 26.55 25.15 0.91
C THR A 772 25.06 24.86 0.77
N SER A 773 24.59 23.65 1.08
CA SER A 773 23.16 23.29 1.05
C SER A 773 22.33 24.15 1.99
N LYS A 774 22.82 24.49 3.18
CA LYS A 774 22.12 25.38 4.13
C LYS A 774 21.85 26.75 3.52
N LYS A 775 22.87 27.36 2.89
CA LYS A 775 22.74 28.66 2.21
C LYS A 775 21.78 28.58 1.02
N LEU A 776 21.77 27.46 0.30
CA LEU A 776 20.84 27.23 -0.81
C LEU A 776 19.40 27.10 -0.32
N ILE A 777 19.17 26.38 0.79
CA ILE A 777 17.87 26.27 1.43
C ILE A 777 17.37 27.66 1.87
N ASP A 778 18.21 28.45 2.54
CA ASP A 778 17.87 29.83 2.94
C ASP A 778 17.52 30.71 1.72
N THR A 779 18.26 30.54 0.62
CA THR A 779 18.01 31.27 -0.63
C THR A 779 16.68 30.84 -1.27
N ILE A 780 16.38 29.54 -1.30
CA ILE A 780 15.11 28.99 -1.80
C ILE A 780 13.93 29.46 -0.95
N ASP A 781 14.08 29.45 0.38
CA ASP A 781 13.05 29.97 1.30
C ASP A 781 12.78 31.46 1.03
N GLY A 782 13.82 32.24 0.72
CA GLY A 782 13.67 33.61 0.22
C GLY A 782 12.99 33.71 -1.15
N ALA A 783 13.31 32.80 -2.09
CA ALA A 783 12.71 32.76 -3.43
C ALA A 783 11.19 32.58 -3.37
N SER A 784 10.72 31.64 -2.54
CA SER A 784 9.30 31.39 -2.32
C SER A 784 8.58 32.66 -1.86
N LEU A 785 9.18 33.43 -0.94
CA LEU A 785 8.61 34.68 -0.46
C LEU A 785 8.58 35.78 -1.53
N LEU A 786 9.58 35.84 -2.40
CA LEU A 786 9.71 36.87 -3.43
C LEU A 786 8.76 36.63 -4.63
N LEU A 787 8.66 35.39 -5.11
CA LEU A 787 7.76 35.00 -6.22
C LEU A 787 6.29 35.20 -5.85
N GLU A 788 5.95 35.02 -4.57
CA GLU A 788 4.63 35.33 -4.03
C GLU A 788 4.33 36.84 -4.02
N GLU A 789 5.35 37.69 -3.82
CA GLU A 789 5.20 39.15 -3.81
C GLU A 789 5.11 39.76 -5.22
N GLY A 790 5.91 39.27 -6.17
CA GLY A 790 5.97 39.78 -7.54
C GLY A 790 4.69 39.62 -8.35
N ASN A 791 3.99 38.49 -8.21
CA ASN A 791 2.73 38.21 -8.90
C ASN A 791 1.54 39.08 -8.45
N SER A 792 1.73 39.91 -7.42
CA SER A 792 0.67 40.64 -6.76
C SER A 792 0.73 42.16 -6.94
N ALA A 793 1.77 42.69 -7.59
CA ALA A 793 1.90 44.12 -7.85
C ALA A 793 0.92 44.64 -8.93
N GLU A 794 0.32 43.75 -9.75
CA GLU A 794 -0.52 44.15 -10.90
C GLU A 794 -2.05 44.02 -10.69
N THR A 795 -2.54 43.43 -9.59
CA THR A 795 -4.00 43.23 -9.41
C THR A 795 -4.50 43.61 -8.02
N GLY A 796 -5.50 44.51 -7.97
CA GLY A 796 -6.16 44.96 -6.74
C GLY A 796 -6.95 43.84 -6.00
N PRO A 797 -7.80 44.18 -5.02
CA PRO A 797 -8.45 43.23 -4.09
C PRO A 797 -9.47 42.23 -4.72
N LYS A 798 -9.53 42.14 -6.05
CA LYS A 798 -10.28 41.15 -6.81
C LYS A 798 -9.27 40.28 -7.60
N MET A 799 -8.85 39.15 -7.04
CA MET A 799 -7.95 38.21 -7.74
C MET A 799 -8.64 37.58 -8.96
N LYS A 800 -8.06 37.75 -10.15
CA LYS A 800 -8.08 36.71 -11.20
C LYS A 800 -6.79 35.91 -11.04
N ALA A 801 -6.83 34.87 -10.21
CA ALA A 801 -5.63 34.11 -9.83
C ALA A 801 -5.12 33.25 -11.00
N LYS A 802 -4.06 33.68 -11.67
CA LYS A 802 -3.13 32.77 -12.34
C LYS A 802 -1.96 32.55 -11.37
N ALA A 803 -2.23 31.84 -10.27
CA ALA A 803 -1.23 31.59 -9.23
C ALA A 803 -0.26 30.50 -9.69
N THR A 804 0.97 30.88 -10.04
CA THR A 804 2.04 29.94 -10.38
C THR A 804 2.48 29.21 -9.12
N VAL A 805 2.41 27.88 -9.13
CA VAL A 805 2.98 26.99 -8.10
C VAL A 805 4.49 27.26 -8.01
N CYS A 806 5.05 27.46 -6.80
CA CYS A 806 6.50 27.53 -6.62
C CYS A 806 7.08 26.10 -6.60
N ARG A 807 7.83 25.73 -7.64
CA ARG A 807 8.51 24.43 -7.78
C ARG A 807 9.84 24.35 -7.03
N LEU A 808 10.51 25.49 -6.76
CA LEU A 808 11.81 25.52 -6.08
C LEU A 808 11.83 24.81 -4.72
N GLU A 809 10.70 24.74 -4.01
CA GLU A 809 10.55 23.95 -2.79
C GLU A 809 10.92 22.47 -2.95
N THR A 810 10.70 21.89 -4.13
CA THR A 810 11.08 20.50 -4.43
C THR A 810 12.59 20.29 -4.26
N ILE A 811 13.39 21.28 -4.67
CA ILE A 811 14.86 21.21 -4.51
C ILE A 811 15.25 21.33 -3.05
N ARG A 812 14.55 22.17 -2.27
CA ARG A 812 14.75 22.26 -0.82
C ARG A 812 14.49 20.92 -0.14
N ASP A 813 13.37 20.26 -0.45
CA ASP A 813 13.01 18.96 0.12
C ASP A 813 14.06 17.88 -0.22
N ILE A 814 14.55 17.88 -1.47
CA ILE A 814 15.64 17.01 -1.90
C ILE A 814 16.93 17.26 -1.11
N LEU A 815 17.31 18.52 -0.91
CA LEU A 815 18.51 18.86 -0.13
C LEU A 815 18.39 18.45 1.33
N ASP A 816 17.20 18.60 1.93
CA ASP A 816 16.92 18.14 3.30
C ASP A 816 17.02 16.61 3.43
N ILE A 817 16.54 15.86 2.42
CA ILE A 817 16.68 14.40 2.38
C ILE A 817 18.16 14.00 2.27
N ILE A 818 18.93 14.60 1.36
CA ILE A 818 20.33 14.24 1.09
C ILE A 818 21.27 14.60 2.24
N PHE A 819 21.10 15.78 2.84
CA PHE A 819 21.99 16.30 3.88
C PHE A 819 21.43 16.13 5.29
N ARG A 820 20.46 15.23 5.46
CA ARG A 820 19.82 14.91 6.73
C ARG A 820 20.85 14.62 7.83
N GLY A 821 20.73 15.31 8.95
CA GLY A 821 21.57 15.09 10.13
C GLY A 821 23.06 15.42 9.96
N GLY A 822 23.47 16.07 8.87
CA GLY A 822 24.84 16.52 8.63
C GLY A 822 25.87 15.40 8.36
N GLY A 823 25.43 14.16 8.16
CA GLY A 823 26.32 13.01 7.93
C GLY A 823 25.83 12.12 6.78
N GLN A 824 26.75 11.34 6.20
CA GLN A 824 26.49 10.52 5.00
C GLN A 824 26.12 9.06 5.32
N ASN A 825 26.07 8.68 6.60
CA ASN A 825 25.92 7.29 7.04
C ASN A 825 24.60 6.63 6.58
N HIS A 826 23.54 7.42 6.37
CA HIS A 826 22.24 6.93 5.94
C HIS A 826 22.24 6.54 4.44
N ALA A 827 23.15 7.10 3.63
CA ALA A 827 23.20 6.87 2.19
C ALA A 827 23.49 5.41 1.79
N LYS A 828 23.98 4.57 2.72
CA LYS A 828 24.13 3.12 2.50
C LYS A 828 22.79 2.42 2.21
N TYR A 829 21.69 2.97 2.71
CA TYR A 829 20.33 2.46 2.50
C TYR A 829 19.68 2.96 1.20
N TYR A 830 20.39 3.80 0.42
CA TYR A 830 19.85 4.42 -0.78
C TYR A 830 20.44 3.83 -2.05
N ARG A 831 19.74 4.07 -3.17
CA ARG A 831 20.26 3.89 -4.52
C ARG A 831 20.10 5.19 -5.31
N PHE A 832 21.20 5.61 -5.94
CA PHE A 832 21.20 6.68 -6.93
C PHE A 832 20.82 6.08 -8.27
N HIS A 833 19.81 6.63 -8.92
CA HIS A 833 19.32 6.11 -10.19
C HIS A 833 18.98 7.26 -11.15
N VAL A 834 19.32 7.12 -12.42
CA VAL A 834 18.95 8.07 -13.48
C VAL A 834 18.40 7.30 -14.67
N ASN A 835 17.23 7.71 -15.16
CA ASN A 835 16.61 7.12 -16.34
C ASN A 835 16.28 8.20 -17.39
N GLU A 836 16.12 7.79 -18.64
CA GLU A 836 15.65 8.70 -19.69
C GLU A 836 14.14 8.86 -19.62
N CYS A 837 13.68 10.11 -19.51
CA CYS A 837 12.28 10.49 -19.59
C CYS A 837 11.90 10.56 -21.08
N GLN A 838 11.03 9.66 -21.52
CA GLN A 838 10.46 9.74 -22.87
C GLN A 838 9.45 10.88 -22.94
N GLN A 839 9.74 11.89 -23.78
CA GLN A 839 8.81 12.99 -24.04
C GLN A 839 7.59 12.47 -24.79
N THR A 840 6.39 12.68 -24.25
CA THR A 840 5.13 12.59 -25.00
C THR A 840 5.12 13.68 -26.08
N SER A 841 4.87 13.30 -27.33
CA SER A 841 4.79 14.18 -28.50
C SER A 841 3.74 15.28 -28.31
N GLY A 842 4.19 16.53 -28.16
CA GLY A 842 3.28 17.67 -28.03
C GLY A 842 3.94 18.99 -27.64
N ASP A 843 5.15 19.28 -28.15
CA ASP A 843 5.63 20.66 -28.27
C ASP A 843 6.74 20.74 -29.32
N ALA A 844 6.37 21.31 -30.47
CA ALA A 844 7.30 21.64 -31.54
C ALA A 844 8.11 22.89 -31.16
N LEU A 845 9.25 22.70 -30.49
CA LEU A 845 10.38 23.60 -30.66
C LEU A 845 11.67 22.79 -30.59
N LYS A 846 12.27 22.58 -31.76
CA LYS A 846 13.62 22.02 -31.92
C LYS A 846 14.63 22.93 -31.19
N VAL A 847 14.92 22.61 -29.94
CA VAL A 847 16.19 22.97 -29.30
C VAL A 847 16.98 21.68 -29.19
N LEU A 848 18.19 21.69 -29.78
CA LEU A 848 19.06 20.55 -30.04
C LEU A 848 19.12 19.50 -28.90
N GLY A 849 18.75 18.26 -29.21
CA GLY A 849 19.45 17.04 -28.80
C GLY A 849 19.66 16.73 -27.31
N LYS A 850 18.93 17.34 -26.37
CA LYS A 850 19.14 17.10 -24.93
C LYS A 850 18.23 15.96 -24.44
N ALA A 851 18.81 14.82 -24.08
CA ALA A 851 18.09 13.72 -23.45
C ALA A 851 17.52 14.19 -22.10
N SER A 852 16.20 14.22 -21.99
CA SER A 852 15.49 14.56 -20.76
C SER A 852 15.59 13.38 -19.79
N ARG A 853 16.08 13.59 -18.57
CA ARG A 853 16.36 12.49 -17.62
C ARG A 853 15.86 12.77 -16.21
N THR A 854 15.26 11.78 -15.58
CA THR A 854 14.82 11.86 -14.19
C THR A 854 15.94 11.36 -13.29
N LEU A 855 16.25 12.13 -12.26
CA LEU A 855 17.18 11.73 -11.19
C LEU A 855 16.39 11.24 -9.99
N SER A 856 16.67 10.04 -9.53
CA SER A 856 15.98 9.36 -8.44
C SER A 856 16.97 8.98 -7.33
N TRP A 857 16.55 9.13 -6.08
CA TRP A 857 17.27 8.63 -4.92
C TRP A 857 16.30 7.88 -4.02
N TRP A 858 16.33 6.55 -4.13
CA TRP A 858 15.34 5.68 -3.49
C TRP A 858 15.91 5.06 -2.22
N CYS A 859 15.16 5.22 -1.13
CA CYS A 859 15.43 4.64 0.17
C CYS A 859 14.87 3.22 0.24
N PHE A 860 15.70 2.27 0.64
CA PHE A 860 15.30 0.87 0.87
C PHE A 860 15.30 0.50 2.36
N ASN A 861 15.35 1.50 3.25
CA ASN A 861 15.20 1.30 4.69
C ASN A 861 14.16 2.28 5.26
N PRO A 862 12.92 1.82 5.49
CA PRO A 862 11.84 2.67 5.98
C PRO A 862 12.09 3.18 7.42
N GLY A 863 12.91 2.49 8.21
CA GLY A 863 13.28 2.90 9.56
C GLY A 863 14.00 4.25 9.66
N LEU A 864 14.55 4.78 8.56
CA LEU A 864 15.13 6.13 8.53
C LEU A 864 14.10 7.24 8.80
N ALA A 865 12.85 7.04 8.37
CA ALA A 865 11.78 7.99 8.66
C ALA A 865 11.36 7.93 10.13
N MET A 866 11.42 6.73 10.73
CA MET A 866 11.02 6.46 12.12
C MET A 866 12.07 6.94 13.14
N GLU A 867 13.36 6.90 12.79
CA GLU A 867 14.47 7.31 13.67
C GLU A 867 14.34 8.78 14.15
N GLU A 868 13.69 9.64 13.37
CA GLU A 868 13.48 11.04 13.76
C GLU A 868 12.59 11.19 14.98
N PHE A 869 11.62 10.29 15.18
CA PHE A 869 10.76 10.34 16.36
C PHE A 869 11.53 10.01 17.64
N LEU A 870 12.57 9.17 17.56
CA LEU A 870 13.48 8.92 18.68
C LEU A 870 14.27 10.17 19.06
N LYS A 871 14.75 10.92 18.06
CA LYS A 871 15.46 12.20 18.26
C LYS A 871 14.56 13.28 18.86
N LEU A 872 13.27 13.23 18.56
CA LEU A 872 12.26 14.14 19.10
C LEU A 872 11.83 13.81 20.54
N GLY A 873 12.37 12.75 21.15
CA GLY A 873 12.06 12.37 22.53
C GLY A 873 10.73 11.64 22.71
N VAL A 874 10.17 11.06 21.62
CA VAL A 874 8.93 10.28 21.70
C VAL A 874 9.09 9.13 22.68
N ARG A 875 8.10 8.98 23.55
CA ARG A 875 8.08 8.00 24.63
C ARG A 875 7.90 6.57 24.12
N SER A 876 6.87 6.38 23.29
CA SER A 876 6.43 5.09 22.78
C SER A 876 5.81 5.27 21.39
N ILE A 877 6.17 4.38 20.46
CA ILE A 877 5.51 4.23 19.17
C ILE A 877 4.74 2.90 19.18
N ILE A 878 3.43 2.97 18.98
CA ILE A 878 2.52 1.82 18.96
C ILE A 878 2.02 1.65 17.52
N LEU A 879 2.36 0.52 16.90
CA LEU A 879 1.87 0.13 15.58
C LEU A 879 0.81 -0.94 15.72
N THR A 880 -0.33 -0.77 15.05
CA THR A 880 -1.41 -1.74 15.11
C THR A 880 -2.04 -1.95 13.75
N SER A 881 -2.40 -3.19 13.44
CA SER A 881 -3.22 -3.52 12.26
C SER A 881 -3.83 -4.92 12.40
N GLY A 882 -4.76 -5.24 11.50
CA GLY A 882 -5.28 -6.59 11.31
C GLY A 882 -4.24 -7.60 10.80
N THR A 883 -3.22 -7.11 10.11
CA THR A 883 -2.23 -7.95 9.39
C THR A 883 -0.84 -7.28 9.43
N LEU A 884 -0.15 -7.36 10.57
CA LEU A 884 1.22 -6.83 10.71
C LEU A 884 2.30 -7.92 10.56
N SER A 885 1.90 -9.17 10.37
CA SER A 885 2.82 -10.30 10.27
C SER A 885 3.58 -10.34 8.93
N PRO A 886 4.88 -10.70 8.94
CA PRO A 886 5.71 -11.11 10.09
C PRO A 886 6.26 -9.93 10.91
N LEU A 887 5.96 -9.93 12.22
CA LEU A 887 6.25 -8.81 13.14
C LEU A 887 7.76 -8.55 13.34
N ASP A 888 8.57 -9.60 13.40
CA ASP A 888 10.02 -9.46 13.62
C ASP A 888 10.71 -8.78 12.43
N SER A 889 10.28 -9.09 11.20
CA SER A 889 10.80 -8.43 9.99
C SER A 889 10.43 -6.96 10.00
N LEU A 890 9.15 -6.67 10.26
CA LEU A 890 8.63 -5.31 10.27
C LEU A 890 9.30 -4.45 11.34
N ALA A 891 9.55 -5.00 12.53
CA ALA A 891 10.28 -4.30 13.60
C ALA A 891 11.73 -3.98 13.18
N MET A 892 12.44 -4.95 12.58
CA MET A 892 13.80 -4.74 12.07
C MET A 892 13.84 -3.68 10.97
N GLU A 893 12.91 -3.72 10.02
CA GLU A 893 12.85 -2.79 8.89
C GLU A 893 12.54 -1.34 9.34
N LEU A 894 11.69 -1.18 10.34
CA LEU A 894 11.34 0.14 10.89
C LEU A 894 12.36 0.67 11.91
N ASN A 895 13.46 -0.05 12.17
CA ASN A 895 14.43 0.25 13.24
C ASN A 895 13.75 0.51 14.60
N MET A 896 12.62 -0.14 14.83
CA MET A 896 11.74 0.11 15.97
C MET A 896 12.00 -0.84 17.10
#